data_AF-A0A817EPX8-F1
#
_entry.id   AF-A0A817EPX8-F1
#
_cell.length_a   1.000
_cell.length_b   1.000
_cell.length_c   1.000
_cell.angle_alpha   90.00
_cell.angle_beta   90.00
_cell.angle_gamma   90.00
#
_symmetry.space_group_name_H-M   'P 1'
#
loop_
_entity.id
_entity.type
_entity.pdbx_description
1 polymer ?
#
loop_
_entity_poly.entity_id
_entity_poly.type
_entity_poly.pdbx_seq_one_letter_code
_entity_poly.pdbx_strand_id
1 'polypeptide(L)'
;MSIHMQTPIASDALHKKAQECGVEQAVKVNQRMLIDKMLARYSSDFVVCRELIQNADDAQATFFHFEITCVIPMIASEVQSFSDKSSPLNESLPLSNSGLNYHNSTITEIRLANNGTIFNQTDWERVASIAEGNTNVDSVGQFGVGFFSVFSLSQEPIITSGNEYMVFVWRDDNSLTTFRHQLPIEQQSKLTAVILKMRSQYILKTETNLDIDVTTMKNKDGEYNIKSVKKKRKENVTMKEIVPAIDLTQLKTYFTKVLSFTKYINEILIKINGCTIFQVSKTMKIVPSIRSTLPFKNTPSMSNMLIFNSFIQTEQTFSIANASSLTLNHVSVNAQVTIGEEFHYQIQRIMKKSLPSNVRIQLLFAPDNLIASQQSQSSSVFSDLNTRILNSLIPLKFQDENIIPSGLVFIGLGTHQTSGIGMHVHSHLIPTIERENVDLQDPYIAKWKKELLSSIGQIIRLIYDQEMIINADKTQLTVDNYDIILSSYSFQPSVPNNEIDIVVPVKNKPSDDYLTLVHSSKAFLANSNQIQTFLTLPLIPFQLTSNGLFITLAIRGLLDYADKSMVEKILMASVLSIPQFIALVNWLFSNDVADEVYAKRILSIVCFHNPSDSRGYLFRIIKYYDALKIPLLLSLPTNVLSRDISALLSIEQLERQLSLSPVKFKDLFDFYFHNHQLSMFQDPEISPQLLSFLSRYSGQFTETEWTTMKTVLYTVPCIPTTKGMKMSCESFVPSALVSPKLPVIVLNIPQANPDNNDEHLNENIENPVSIYFLKRIGCRMLSIDIFDNDQDVSMQSQSMEIFIQKLIKERKNMSETDFNELKQKKSLRELHDLERQVPELRKKADDERAKKEAAVNKLQEIVTNPMQHNPFYSRPTGGSRRHDRDRNERNVVRRLEQALTVERMKYTKLQNEKDDEVATLLEDINKLKRELEIRRDEIEKFKQQLESRTSNDNISSIAEEVDDDSKDYLESWVQTPKKSNIQKYGWKKQLAVLKKNRLLLYNSEKDQQAVISIDIE
;
A
#
# COMPACT_ATOMS: atom_id res chain seq x y z
N MET A 1 18.25 35.93 -22.10
CA MET A 1 18.55 36.54 -23.41
C MET A 1 17.30 36.46 -24.26
N SER A 2 16.63 37.58 -24.51
CA SER A 2 15.42 37.63 -25.34
C SER A 2 15.82 37.45 -26.81
N ILE A 3 15.66 36.23 -27.33
CA ILE A 3 15.80 35.97 -28.76
C ILE A 3 14.51 36.46 -29.41
N HIS A 4 14.53 37.66 -29.99
CA HIS A 4 13.53 38.07 -30.97
C HIS A 4 13.67 37.16 -32.19
N MET A 5 12.85 36.10 -32.25
CA MET A 5 12.66 35.36 -33.49
C MET A 5 11.86 36.25 -34.45
N GLN A 6 12.51 36.72 -35.51
CA GLN A 6 11.84 37.33 -36.66
C GLN A 6 10.85 36.32 -37.27
N THR A 7 9.77 36.84 -37.89
CA THR A 7 8.74 36.01 -38.53
C THR A 7 9.37 35.01 -39.52
N PRO A 8 9.21 33.69 -39.29
CA PRO A 8 9.81 32.68 -40.15
C PRO A 8 9.21 32.73 -41.56
N ILE A 9 10.01 32.43 -42.61
CA ILE A 9 9.47 32.26 -43.97
C ILE A 9 8.48 31.09 -43.95
N ALA A 10 7.36 31.24 -44.65
CA ALA A 10 6.38 30.17 -44.81
C ALA A 10 7.03 28.91 -45.39
N SER A 11 6.73 27.74 -44.81
CA SER A 11 7.28 26.45 -45.22
C SER A 11 7.10 26.17 -46.72
N ASP A 12 5.99 26.60 -47.32
CA ASP A 12 5.71 26.49 -48.75
C ASP A 12 6.72 27.26 -49.62
N ALA A 13 7.16 28.44 -49.17
CA ALA A 13 8.12 29.25 -49.90
C ALA A 13 9.54 28.64 -49.86
N LEU A 14 9.91 28.00 -48.75
CA LEU A 14 11.17 27.25 -48.65
C LEU A 14 11.16 26.03 -49.59
N HIS A 15 10.06 25.26 -49.62
CA HIS A 15 9.92 24.13 -50.54
C HIS A 15 10.07 24.53 -52.00
N LYS A 16 9.30 25.55 -52.43
CA LYS A 16 9.35 26.03 -53.81
C LYS A 16 10.77 26.48 -54.19
N LYS A 17 11.41 27.27 -53.34
CA LYS A 17 12.74 27.82 -53.62
C LYS A 17 13.84 26.75 -53.64
N ALA A 18 13.76 25.73 -52.78
CA ALA A 18 14.70 24.61 -52.81
C ALA A 18 14.52 23.72 -54.04
N GLN A 19 13.29 23.52 -54.53
CA GLN A 19 13.07 22.78 -55.78
C GLN A 19 13.58 23.55 -57.02
N GLU A 20 13.49 24.88 -57.01
CA GLU A 20 13.95 25.73 -58.11
C GLU A 20 15.48 25.90 -58.13
N CYS A 21 16.11 26.05 -56.96
CA CYS A 21 17.51 26.49 -56.85
C CYS A 21 18.41 25.57 -56.01
N GLY A 22 17.86 24.51 -55.42
CA GLY A 22 18.58 23.60 -54.52
C GLY A 22 19.34 22.49 -55.25
N VAL A 23 20.33 21.93 -54.56
CA VAL A 23 21.07 20.76 -55.01
C VAL A 23 20.24 19.51 -54.71
N GLU A 24 19.85 18.78 -55.76
CA GLU A 24 19.11 17.52 -55.65
C GLU A 24 20.02 16.39 -55.16
N GLN A 25 19.54 15.62 -54.18
CA GLN A 25 20.20 14.44 -53.67
C GLN A 25 19.21 13.27 -53.61
N ALA A 26 19.65 12.10 -54.07
CA ALA A 26 18.85 10.89 -54.04
C ALA A 26 18.85 10.29 -52.62
N VAL A 27 17.67 9.88 -52.16
CA VAL A 27 17.51 9.17 -50.89
C VAL A 27 17.77 7.67 -51.09
N LYS A 28 18.62 7.04 -50.25
CA LYS A 28 18.92 5.60 -50.40
C LYS A 28 17.69 4.71 -50.21
N VAL A 29 16.83 5.02 -49.24
CA VAL A 29 15.54 4.35 -49.03
C VAL A 29 14.40 5.29 -49.42
N ASN A 30 14.03 5.23 -50.70
CA ASN A 30 13.13 6.20 -51.33
C ASN A 30 11.70 5.68 -51.59
N GLN A 31 11.41 4.41 -51.33
CA GLN A 31 10.12 3.80 -51.67
C GLN A 31 9.04 4.08 -50.61
N ARG A 32 7.93 4.72 -51.03
CA ARG A 32 6.80 5.07 -50.14
C ARG A 32 6.25 3.89 -49.35
N MET A 33 6.02 2.76 -50.03
CA MET A 33 5.51 1.53 -49.40
C MET A 33 6.43 0.99 -48.29
N LEU A 34 7.74 1.17 -48.42
CA LEU A 34 8.71 0.71 -47.44
C LEU A 34 8.71 1.63 -46.21
N ILE A 35 8.64 2.95 -46.42
CA ILE A 35 8.49 3.95 -45.35
C ILE A 35 7.17 3.73 -44.60
N ASP A 36 6.05 3.59 -45.31
CA ASP A 36 4.74 3.34 -44.69
C ASP A 36 4.74 2.02 -43.89
N LYS A 37 5.43 0.98 -44.38
CA LYS A 37 5.58 -0.28 -43.65
C LYS A 37 6.44 -0.15 -42.38
N MET A 38 7.45 0.73 -42.39
CA MET A 38 8.23 1.06 -41.19
C MET A 38 7.38 1.87 -40.21
N LEU A 39 6.66 2.89 -40.69
CA LEU A 39 5.76 3.73 -39.88
C LEU A 39 4.64 2.94 -39.22
N ALA A 40 4.09 1.92 -39.89
CA ALA A 40 3.06 1.06 -39.32
C ALA A 40 3.53 0.27 -38.07
N ARG A 41 4.84 0.18 -37.83
CA ARG A 41 5.42 -0.40 -36.60
C ARG A 41 5.60 0.61 -35.47
N TYR A 42 5.39 1.89 -35.73
CA TYR A 42 5.45 2.98 -34.76
C TYR A 42 4.01 3.44 -34.48
N SER A 43 3.30 2.71 -33.61
CA SER A 43 1.91 3.01 -33.26
C SER A 43 1.74 3.86 -31.99
N SER A 44 2.82 4.28 -31.33
CA SER A 44 2.75 5.08 -30.10
C SER A 44 2.51 6.56 -30.32
N ASP A 45 1.93 7.18 -29.30
CA ASP A 45 1.80 8.63 -29.20
C ASP A 45 3.19 9.29 -29.03
N PHE A 46 3.34 10.49 -29.60
CA PHE A 46 4.54 11.32 -29.48
C PHE A 46 5.87 10.70 -29.97
N VAL A 47 5.86 9.62 -30.77
CA VAL A 47 7.08 9.00 -31.33
C VAL A 47 8.01 10.01 -31.99
N VAL A 48 7.45 10.94 -32.78
CA VAL A 48 8.23 12.00 -33.44
C VAL A 48 8.93 12.90 -32.42
N CYS A 49 8.22 13.30 -31.36
CA CYS A 49 8.81 14.11 -30.29
C CYS A 49 9.93 13.36 -29.59
N ARG A 50 9.73 12.06 -29.32
CA ARG A 50 10.72 11.16 -28.73
C ARG A 50 12.02 11.12 -29.54
N GLU A 51 11.93 10.82 -30.83
CA GLU A 51 13.14 10.67 -31.64
C GLU A 51 13.85 12.02 -31.77
N LEU A 52 13.12 13.12 -32.01
CA LEU A 52 13.71 14.43 -32.20
C LEU A 52 14.34 15.03 -30.92
N ILE A 53 13.77 14.79 -29.74
CA ILE A 53 14.38 15.26 -28.48
C ILE A 53 15.62 14.46 -28.11
N GLN A 54 15.67 13.15 -28.40
CA GLN A 54 16.89 12.36 -28.27
C GLN A 54 17.99 12.87 -29.21
N ASN A 55 17.65 13.15 -30.47
CA ASN A 55 18.60 13.73 -31.42
C ASN A 55 19.12 15.11 -30.96
N ALA A 56 18.28 15.90 -30.31
CA ALA A 56 18.69 17.18 -29.73
C ALA A 56 19.64 16.99 -28.54
N ASP A 57 19.35 16.06 -27.63
CA ASP A 57 20.21 15.78 -26.47
C ASP A 57 21.57 15.21 -26.90
N ASP A 58 21.61 14.30 -27.87
CA ASP A 58 22.86 13.75 -28.44
C ASP A 58 23.67 14.84 -29.18
N ALA A 59 22.99 15.80 -29.80
CA ALA A 59 23.60 17.02 -30.34
C ALA A 59 24.03 18.03 -29.25
N GLN A 60 24.01 17.63 -27.98
CA GLN A 60 24.39 18.44 -26.81
C GLN A 60 23.56 19.72 -26.65
N ALA A 61 22.31 19.72 -27.12
CA ALA A 61 21.41 20.84 -26.91
C ALA A 61 21.13 21.02 -25.42
N THR A 62 21.12 22.27 -24.96
CA THR A 62 20.68 22.60 -23.59
C THR A 62 19.21 23.05 -23.55
N PHE A 63 18.66 23.40 -24.71
CA PHE A 63 17.32 23.95 -24.88
C PHE A 63 16.59 23.26 -26.05
N PHE A 64 15.33 22.87 -25.80
CA PHE A 64 14.44 22.27 -26.79
C PHE A 64 13.12 23.06 -26.88
N HIS A 65 12.70 23.37 -28.10
CA HIS A 65 11.52 24.19 -28.41
C HIS A 65 10.53 23.38 -29.26
N PHE A 66 9.29 23.31 -28.81
CA PHE A 66 8.19 22.67 -29.51
C PHE A 66 7.09 23.71 -29.78
N GLU A 67 6.72 23.88 -31.04
CA GLU A 67 5.74 24.89 -31.45
C GLU A 67 4.65 24.30 -32.32
N ILE A 68 3.40 24.59 -31.94
CA ILE A 68 2.20 24.23 -32.67
C ILE A 68 1.66 25.49 -33.35
N THR A 69 1.51 25.44 -34.66
CA THR A 69 0.70 26.42 -35.39
C THR A 69 -0.65 25.80 -35.68
N CYS A 70 -1.72 26.50 -35.30
CA CYS A 70 -3.08 26.04 -35.46
C CYS A 70 -4.03 27.17 -35.86
N VAL A 71 -5.08 26.80 -36.57
CA VAL A 71 -6.20 27.67 -36.90
C VAL A 71 -7.25 27.54 -35.81
N ILE A 72 -7.51 28.65 -35.12
CA ILE A 72 -8.55 28.73 -34.09
C ILE A 72 -9.91 28.78 -34.79
N PRO A 73 -10.90 27.95 -34.41
CA PRO A 73 -12.23 28.05 -34.96
C PRO A 73 -12.81 29.42 -34.60
N MET A 74 -13.09 30.26 -35.60
CA MET A 74 -13.76 31.54 -35.37
C MET A 74 -15.12 31.24 -34.72
N ILE A 75 -15.33 31.67 -33.49
CA ILE A 75 -16.66 31.71 -32.89
C ILE A 75 -17.42 32.77 -33.68
N ALA A 76 -18.34 32.33 -34.54
CA ALA A 76 -19.27 33.22 -35.21
C ALA A 76 -20.28 33.72 -34.17
N SER A 77 -19.91 34.67 -33.32
CA SER A 77 -20.83 35.53 -32.55
C SER A 77 -20.08 36.73 -31.95
N GLU A 78 -20.45 37.92 -32.44
CA GLU A 78 -20.31 39.25 -31.81
C GLU A 78 -18.91 39.88 -31.67
N VAL A 79 -18.33 40.27 -32.81
CA VAL A 79 -17.55 41.52 -32.87
C VAL A 79 -18.53 42.64 -33.27
N GLN A 80 -19.16 43.28 -32.27
CA GLN A 80 -19.62 44.65 -32.49
C GLN A 80 -18.42 45.58 -32.29
N SER A 81 -18.10 46.24 -33.40
CA SER A 81 -17.21 47.39 -33.51
C SER A 81 -17.37 48.38 -32.36
N PHE A 82 -16.28 48.63 -31.64
CA PHE A 82 -16.01 49.96 -31.10
C PHE A 82 -14.70 50.45 -31.71
N SER A 83 -14.86 51.19 -32.81
CA SER A 83 -13.87 52.15 -33.24
C SER A 83 -13.84 53.29 -32.23
N ASP A 84 -12.71 53.53 -31.58
CA ASP A 84 -12.33 54.88 -31.22
C ASP A 84 -10.82 55.09 -31.34
N LYS A 85 -10.50 56.12 -32.12
CA LYS A 85 -9.15 56.61 -32.37
C LYS A 85 -8.73 57.45 -31.16
N SER A 86 -7.59 57.12 -30.52
CA SER A 86 -6.51 58.08 -30.24
C SER A 86 -5.45 57.51 -29.29
N SER A 87 -4.20 57.82 -29.63
CA SER A 87 -2.98 57.88 -28.80
C SER A 87 -1.95 56.73 -28.96
N PRO A 88 -0.66 57.06 -29.15
CA PRO A 88 0.40 56.10 -29.47
C PRO A 88 1.18 55.59 -28.25
N LEU A 89 1.75 54.38 -28.40
CA LEU A 89 2.89 53.77 -27.70
C LEU A 89 2.90 53.77 -26.16
N ASN A 90 2.81 52.56 -25.58
CA ASN A 90 3.80 52.12 -24.60
C ASN A 90 3.86 50.59 -24.50
N GLU A 91 5.09 50.11 -24.40
CA GLU A 91 5.53 48.74 -24.18
C GLU A 91 5.07 48.16 -22.83
N SER A 92 5.14 46.83 -22.73
CA SER A 92 4.97 45.97 -21.55
C SER A 92 3.53 45.67 -21.10
N LEU A 93 2.95 44.62 -21.69
CA LEU A 93 1.83 43.88 -21.10
C LEU A 93 2.36 42.61 -20.40
N PRO A 94 1.94 42.32 -19.16
CA PRO A 94 2.42 41.18 -18.38
C PRO A 94 1.94 39.84 -18.95
N LEU A 95 2.84 38.85 -18.98
CA LEU A 95 2.61 37.47 -19.39
C LEU A 95 1.71 36.73 -18.36
N SER A 96 0.41 36.90 -18.46
CA SER A 96 -0.57 35.88 -18.09
C SER A 96 -1.93 36.28 -18.69
N ASN A 97 -2.61 35.33 -19.32
CA ASN A 97 -3.94 35.46 -19.95
C ASN A 97 -3.98 36.08 -21.36
N SER A 98 -3.41 35.41 -22.36
CA SER A 98 -4.11 35.39 -23.65
C SER A 98 -5.28 34.43 -23.50
N GLY A 99 -6.49 34.95 -23.28
CA GLY A 99 -7.75 34.19 -23.15
C GLY A 99 -8.20 33.46 -24.43
N LEU A 100 -7.25 33.02 -25.26
CA LEU A 100 -7.48 32.29 -26.49
C LEU A 100 -7.71 30.82 -26.16
N ASN A 101 -8.93 30.35 -26.41
CA ASN A 101 -9.25 28.94 -26.28
C ASN A 101 -8.77 28.19 -27.53
N TYR A 102 -7.69 27.42 -27.39
CA TYR A 102 -7.15 26.59 -28.48
C TYR A 102 -7.80 25.20 -28.59
N HIS A 103 -8.85 24.93 -27.81
CA HIS A 103 -9.55 23.64 -27.86
C HIS A 103 -10.22 23.45 -29.23
N ASN A 104 -10.07 22.26 -29.81
CA ASN A 104 -10.53 21.91 -31.15
C ASN A 104 -9.93 22.76 -32.28
N SER A 105 -8.84 23.50 -32.03
CA SER A 105 -8.09 24.17 -33.09
C SER A 105 -7.45 23.16 -34.02
N THR A 106 -7.52 23.39 -35.33
CA THR A 106 -6.91 22.52 -36.32
C THR A 106 -5.43 22.85 -36.45
N ILE A 107 -4.56 21.86 -36.21
CA ILE A 107 -3.11 21.99 -36.29
C ILE A 107 -2.68 21.96 -37.76
N THR A 108 -1.91 22.96 -38.17
CA THR A 108 -1.42 23.12 -39.55
C THR A 108 0.06 22.81 -39.68
N GLU A 109 0.87 23.17 -38.68
CA GLU A 109 2.32 22.97 -38.68
C GLU A 109 2.80 22.67 -37.25
N ILE A 110 3.76 21.76 -37.13
CA ILE A 110 4.52 21.54 -35.90
C ILE A 110 6.00 21.84 -36.20
N ARG A 111 6.63 22.63 -35.33
CA ARG A 111 8.04 22.98 -35.43
C ARG A 111 8.77 22.55 -34.17
N LEU A 112 9.85 21.78 -34.34
CA LEU A 112 10.73 21.38 -33.25
C LEU A 112 12.11 21.99 -33.49
N ALA A 113 12.64 22.73 -32.53
CA ALA A 113 13.95 23.38 -32.65
C ALA A 113 14.82 23.15 -31.41
N ASN A 114 16.13 23.14 -31.60
CA ASN A 114 17.10 22.99 -30.52
C ASN A 114 18.36 23.82 -30.78
N ASN A 115 19.13 24.07 -29.73
CA ASN A 115 20.38 24.83 -29.78
C ASN A 115 21.65 23.94 -29.75
N GLY A 116 21.53 22.67 -30.16
CA GLY A 116 22.64 21.74 -30.23
C GLY A 116 23.60 22.04 -31.39
N THR A 117 24.51 21.11 -31.65
CA THR A 117 25.50 21.22 -32.73
C THR A 117 24.83 21.41 -34.10
N ILE A 118 25.32 22.38 -34.88
CA ILE A 118 24.92 22.60 -36.27
C ILE A 118 25.36 21.40 -37.12
N PHE A 119 24.54 21.02 -38.09
CA PHE A 119 24.83 19.89 -38.98
C PHE A 119 26.10 20.12 -39.78
N ASN A 120 26.98 19.13 -39.76
CA ASN A 120 28.10 19.04 -40.69
C ASN A 120 27.69 18.27 -41.96
N GLN A 121 28.59 18.17 -42.93
CA GLN A 121 28.33 17.47 -44.20
C GLN A 121 27.92 16.00 -43.99
N THR A 122 28.50 15.29 -43.01
CA THR A 122 28.15 13.89 -42.72
C THR A 122 26.76 13.74 -42.12
N ASP A 123 26.30 14.72 -41.34
CA ASP A 123 24.96 14.72 -40.76
C ASP A 123 23.90 14.89 -41.86
N TRP A 124 24.15 15.80 -42.81
CA TRP A 124 23.29 15.96 -44.00
C TRP A 124 23.22 14.68 -44.83
N GLU A 125 24.34 13.97 -45.01
CA GLU A 125 24.37 12.70 -45.74
C GLU A 125 23.65 11.56 -44.98
N ARG A 126 23.72 11.53 -43.65
CA ARG A 126 22.95 10.58 -42.82
C ARG A 126 21.45 10.81 -42.93
N VAL A 127 21.04 12.07 -42.89
CA VAL A 127 19.65 12.47 -43.08
C VAL A 127 19.16 12.14 -44.49
N ALA A 128 20.01 12.22 -45.53
CA ALA A 128 19.62 11.84 -46.88
C ALA A 128 19.67 10.31 -47.12
N SER A 129 20.51 9.57 -46.42
CA SER A 129 20.60 8.11 -46.54
C SER A 129 19.47 7.36 -45.81
N ILE A 130 18.90 7.94 -44.75
CA ILE A 130 17.73 7.50 -43.93
C ILE A 130 17.78 6.05 -43.39
N ALA A 131 18.73 5.22 -43.80
CA ALA A 131 18.84 3.79 -43.43
C ALA A 131 20.23 3.36 -42.97
N GLU A 132 21.23 4.24 -43.04
CA GLU A 132 22.52 4.02 -42.38
C GLU A 132 22.38 4.48 -40.92
N GLY A 133 22.13 3.53 -40.03
CA GLY A 133 22.05 3.80 -38.60
C GLY A 133 23.34 4.40 -38.07
N ASN A 134 23.25 5.37 -37.14
CA ASN A 134 24.42 5.94 -36.47
C ASN A 134 25.26 4.82 -35.82
N THR A 135 26.53 4.68 -36.22
CA THR A 135 27.45 3.64 -35.72
C THR A 135 28.08 3.99 -34.38
N ASN A 136 27.89 5.22 -33.88
CA ASN A 136 28.36 5.61 -32.57
C ASN A 136 27.59 4.85 -31.47
N VAL A 137 28.36 4.24 -30.57
CA VAL A 137 27.86 3.36 -29.51
C VAL A 137 27.29 4.15 -28.33
N ASP A 138 27.76 5.38 -28.13
CA ASP A 138 27.37 6.24 -27.00
C ASP A 138 26.10 7.09 -27.29
N SER A 139 25.65 7.11 -28.55
CA SER A 139 24.49 7.89 -28.99
C SER A 139 23.28 7.01 -29.25
N VAL A 140 22.11 7.44 -28.76
CA VAL A 140 20.83 6.74 -28.98
C VAL A 140 20.20 7.20 -30.31
N GLY A 141 20.43 8.45 -30.74
CA GLY A 141 20.07 8.97 -32.06
C GLY A 141 20.75 10.30 -32.43
N GLN A 142 21.33 10.40 -33.64
CA GLN A 142 21.75 11.67 -34.30
C GLN A 142 22.24 11.46 -35.77
N PHE A 143 21.59 10.85 -36.76
CA PHE A 143 20.31 10.20 -36.97
C PHE A 143 20.57 8.85 -37.68
N GLY A 144 19.62 7.93 -37.56
CA GLY A 144 19.51 6.65 -38.29
C GLY A 144 18.03 6.40 -38.62
N VAL A 145 17.59 5.14 -38.73
CA VAL A 145 16.20 4.73 -39.06
C VAL A 145 15.07 5.43 -38.27
N GLY A 146 15.33 5.99 -37.07
CA GLY A 146 14.32 6.71 -36.28
C GLY A 146 13.83 8.04 -36.89
N PHE A 147 14.60 8.66 -37.80
CA PHE A 147 14.18 9.88 -38.49
C PHE A 147 12.93 9.66 -39.35
N PHE A 148 12.66 8.44 -39.85
CA PHE A 148 11.45 8.15 -40.62
C PHE A 148 10.15 8.51 -39.89
N SER A 149 10.17 8.55 -38.55
CA SER A 149 8.99 8.90 -37.75
C SER A 149 8.36 10.24 -38.17
N VAL A 150 9.13 11.21 -38.68
CA VAL A 150 8.61 12.52 -39.12
C VAL A 150 7.57 12.39 -40.25
N PHE A 151 7.67 11.32 -41.06
CA PHE A 151 6.73 11.06 -42.16
C PHE A 151 5.33 10.57 -41.67
N SER A 152 5.20 10.26 -40.37
CA SER A 152 3.88 10.00 -39.76
C SER A 152 3.01 11.26 -39.69
N LEU A 153 3.63 12.44 -39.51
CA LEU A 153 2.95 13.72 -39.35
C LEU A 153 3.00 14.58 -40.61
N SER A 154 4.07 14.50 -41.41
CA SER A 154 4.26 15.34 -42.59
C SER A 154 4.63 14.54 -43.83
N GLN A 155 4.18 14.94 -45.02
CA GLN A 155 4.69 14.36 -46.28
C GLN A 155 5.94 15.07 -46.80
N GLU A 156 6.16 16.31 -46.35
CA GLU A 156 7.13 17.24 -46.90
C GLU A 156 7.96 17.90 -45.78
N PRO A 157 8.62 17.12 -44.91
CA PRO A 157 9.39 17.67 -43.79
C PRO A 157 10.52 18.58 -44.28
N ILE A 158 10.81 19.62 -43.50
CA ILE A 158 11.91 20.55 -43.76
C ILE A 158 12.86 20.52 -42.57
N ILE A 159 14.16 20.51 -42.83
CA ILE A 159 15.19 20.66 -41.80
C ILE A 159 15.99 21.92 -42.07
N THR A 160 16.17 22.75 -41.05
CA THR A 160 17.04 23.93 -41.09
C THR A 160 18.16 23.73 -40.08
N SER A 161 19.42 23.97 -40.44
CA SER A 161 20.54 23.97 -39.49
C SER A 161 21.63 24.92 -39.96
N GLY A 162 21.98 25.90 -39.11
CA GLY A 162 22.97 26.91 -39.45
C GLY A 162 22.51 27.81 -40.60
N ASN A 163 23.25 27.78 -41.70
CA ASN A 163 23.01 28.57 -42.91
C ASN A 163 22.35 27.77 -44.04
N GLU A 164 22.05 26.48 -43.84
CA GLU A 164 21.48 25.61 -44.85
C GLU A 164 20.12 25.05 -44.40
N TYR A 165 19.33 24.64 -45.40
CA TYR A 165 18.12 23.87 -45.18
C TYR A 165 17.98 22.77 -46.24
N MET A 166 17.28 21.71 -45.85
CA MET A 166 16.95 20.56 -46.68
C MET A 166 15.46 20.33 -46.67
N VAL A 167 14.90 20.09 -47.86
CA VAL A 167 13.48 19.74 -48.02
C VAL A 167 13.33 18.36 -48.63
N PHE A 168 12.29 17.63 -48.22
CA PHE A 168 11.95 16.31 -48.74
C PHE A 168 10.78 16.38 -49.72
N VAL A 169 10.93 15.78 -50.90
CA VAL A 169 9.96 15.86 -51.99
C VAL A 169 9.68 14.47 -52.55
N TRP A 170 8.40 14.11 -52.67
CA TRP A 170 7.95 12.90 -53.34
C TRP A 170 7.84 13.14 -54.85
N ARG A 171 8.59 12.38 -55.65
CA ARG A 171 8.48 12.30 -57.12
C ARG A 171 7.56 11.14 -57.48
N ASP A 172 6.63 11.38 -58.41
CA ASP A 172 5.68 10.41 -58.95
C ASP A 172 4.95 9.59 -57.86
N ASP A 173 4.70 10.22 -56.70
CA ASP A 173 4.13 9.62 -55.49
C ASP A 173 4.85 8.40 -54.90
N ASN A 174 6.03 8.03 -55.42
CA ASN A 174 6.64 6.74 -55.09
C ASN A 174 8.14 6.80 -54.76
N SER A 175 8.86 7.85 -55.19
CA SER A 175 10.28 8.04 -54.94
C SER A 175 10.57 9.32 -54.15
N LEU A 176 11.11 9.19 -52.95
CA LEU A 176 11.56 10.30 -52.13
C LEU A 176 12.91 10.88 -52.61
N THR A 177 13.01 12.20 -52.69
CA THR A 177 14.22 12.96 -53.04
C THR A 177 14.41 14.12 -52.07
N THR A 178 15.63 14.62 -51.92
CA THR A 178 15.91 15.80 -51.11
C THR A 178 16.52 16.93 -51.94
N PHE A 179 16.22 18.18 -51.56
CA PHE A 179 16.85 19.36 -52.12
C PHE A 179 17.50 20.17 -51.00
N ARG A 180 18.79 20.49 -51.13
CA ARG A 180 19.53 21.30 -50.17
C ARG A 180 19.83 22.70 -50.73
N HIS A 181 19.62 23.74 -49.94
CA HIS A 181 19.87 25.12 -50.36
C HIS A 181 20.29 26.01 -49.18
N GLN A 182 20.85 27.19 -49.46
CA GLN A 182 21.22 28.16 -48.43
C GLN A 182 20.00 28.97 -47.96
N LEU A 183 19.91 29.16 -46.64
CA LEU A 183 18.93 30.05 -46.04
C LEU A 183 19.29 31.52 -46.33
N PRO A 184 18.28 32.39 -46.58
CA PRO A 184 18.50 33.84 -46.63
C PRO A 184 19.20 34.33 -45.36
N ILE A 185 20.09 35.33 -45.48
CA ILE A 185 20.94 35.83 -44.37
C ILE A 185 20.09 36.16 -43.12
N GLU A 186 18.92 36.76 -43.31
CA GLU A 186 17.97 37.14 -42.26
C GLU A 186 17.35 35.95 -41.51
N GLN A 187 17.39 34.75 -42.10
CA GLN A 187 16.79 33.52 -41.56
C GLN A 187 17.83 32.57 -40.97
N GLN A 188 19.12 32.88 -41.13
CA GLN A 188 20.19 32.03 -40.62
C GLN A 188 20.17 32.05 -39.09
N SER A 189 20.21 30.86 -38.51
CA SER A 189 20.10 30.68 -37.06
C SER A 189 21.10 29.65 -36.60
N LYS A 190 21.56 29.79 -35.35
CA LYS A 190 22.33 28.75 -34.68
C LYS A 190 21.48 27.55 -34.26
N LEU A 191 20.15 27.64 -34.42
CA LEU A 191 19.23 26.58 -34.08
C LEU A 191 19.14 25.55 -35.22
N THR A 192 19.04 24.29 -34.84
CA THR A 192 18.60 23.21 -35.74
C THR A 192 17.10 23.04 -35.54
N ALA A 193 16.31 23.06 -36.61
CA ALA A 193 14.86 22.89 -36.54
C ALA A 193 14.33 21.90 -37.58
N VAL A 194 13.30 21.16 -37.19
CA VAL A 194 12.51 20.27 -38.04
C VAL A 194 11.10 20.85 -38.10
N ILE A 195 10.64 21.13 -39.31
CA ILE A 195 9.34 21.76 -39.60
C ILE A 195 8.47 20.72 -40.29
N LEU A 196 7.30 20.47 -39.71
CA LEU A 196 6.38 19.41 -40.09
C LEU A 196 5.02 20.03 -40.43
N LYS A 197 4.77 20.23 -41.72
CA LYS A 197 3.45 20.59 -42.20
C LYS A 197 2.53 19.37 -42.13
N MET A 198 1.38 19.50 -41.48
CA MET A 198 0.53 18.37 -41.16
C MET A 198 -0.08 17.74 -42.42
N ARG A 199 0.14 16.44 -42.64
CA ARG A 199 -0.39 15.68 -43.79
C ARG A 199 -1.86 15.30 -43.67
N SER A 200 -2.40 15.35 -42.45
CA SER A 200 -3.78 14.99 -42.11
C SER A 200 -4.30 15.98 -41.09
N GLN A 201 -5.62 16.09 -40.97
CA GLN A 201 -6.21 16.98 -39.99
C GLN A 201 -5.95 16.45 -38.59
N TYR A 202 -5.29 17.24 -37.75
CA TYR A 202 -5.16 16.99 -36.31
C TYR A 202 -5.81 18.13 -35.55
N ILE A 203 -6.49 17.82 -34.45
CA ILE A 203 -7.04 18.83 -33.55
C ILE A 203 -6.23 18.93 -32.27
N LEU A 204 -6.13 20.13 -31.72
CA LEU A 204 -5.55 20.35 -30.41
C LEU A 204 -6.63 20.19 -29.33
N LYS A 205 -6.42 19.28 -28.39
CA LYS A 205 -7.23 19.16 -27.18
C LYS A 205 -6.51 19.88 -26.04
N THR A 206 -7.21 20.84 -25.45
CA THR A 206 -6.82 21.46 -24.19
C THR A 206 -7.82 21.07 -23.11
N GLU A 207 -7.39 21.03 -21.85
CA GLU A 207 -8.33 21.07 -20.72
C GLU A 207 -9.07 22.41 -20.78
N THR A 208 -10.23 22.44 -21.41
CA THR A 208 -11.12 23.58 -21.26
C THR A 208 -11.59 23.59 -19.82
N ASN A 209 -11.35 24.67 -19.10
CA ASN A 209 -12.25 25.06 -18.01
C ASN A 209 -13.63 25.33 -18.63
N LEU A 210 -14.38 24.32 -19.05
CA LEU A 210 -15.76 24.50 -19.51
C LEU A 210 -16.56 23.22 -19.29
N ASP A 211 -17.38 23.30 -18.25
CA ASP A 211 -18.81 23.02 -18.39
C ASP A 211 -19.59 24.04 -17.51
N ILE A 212 -19.20 25.31 -17.54
CA ILE A 212 -19.85 26.40 -16.80
C ILE A 212 -20.06 27.60 -17.74
N ASP A 213 -21.29 27.79 -18.22
CA ASP A 213 -21.76 29.11 -18.66
C ASP A 213 -22.03 29.93 -17.41
N VAL A 214 -21.22 30.98 -17.16
CA VAL A 214 -21.51 31.98 -16.13
C VAL A 214 -22.29 33.11 -16.79
N THR A 215 -23.61 33.13 -16.61
CA THR A 215 -24.41 34.29 -16.99
C THR A 215 -24.28 35.35 -15.90
N THR A 216 -23.59 36.45 -16.19
CA THR A 216 -23.54 37.63 -15.31
C THR A 216 -24.49 38.71 -15.82
N MET A 217 -25.24 39.32 -14.90
CA MET A 217 -26.01 40.55 -15.15
C MET A 217 -25.47 41.65 -14.25
N LYS A 218 -25.37 42.85 -14.80
CA LYS A 218 -24.88 44.05 -14.13
C LYS A 218 -26.02 44.64 -13.30
N ASN A 219 -25.84 44.77 -11.98
CA ASN A 219 -26.75 45.59 -11.18
C ASN A 219 -26.46 47.09 -11.44
N LYS A 220 -27.41 47.97 -11.07
CA LYS A 220 -27.33 49.43 -11.30
C LYS A 220 -26.10 50.09 -10.64
N ASP A 221 -25.41 49.39 -9.75
CA ASP A 221 -24.21 49.85 -9.04
C ASP A 221 -22.90 49.23 -9.57
N GLY A 222 -22.94 48.45 -10.66
CA GLY A 222 -21.73 48.00 -11.37
C GLY A 222 -21.08 46.69 -10.91
N GLU A 223 -21.58 46.03 -9.87
CA GLU A 223 -21.10 44.69 -9.45
C GLU A 223 -21.82 43.54 -10.18
N TYR A 224 -21.06 42.48 -10.49
CA TYR A 224 -21.53 41.25 -11.13
C TYR A 224 -21.74 40.13 -10.10
N ASN A 225 -22.94 39.55 -10.04
CA ASN A 225 -23.22 38.37 -9.21
C ASN A 225 -23.65 37.17 -10.06
N ILE A 226 -23.12 35.98 -9.74
CA ILE A 226 -23.38 34.71 -10.43
C ILE A 226 -24.73 34.15 -9.97
N LYS A 227 -25.70 33.99 -10.88
CA LYS A 227 -27.05 33.51 -10.53
C LYS A 227 -27.30 32.01 -10.71
N SER A 228 -26.61 31.32 -11.62
CA SER A 228 -26.82 29.87 -11.79
C SER A 228 -25.73 29.20 -12.61
N VAL A 229 -25.33 28.00 -12.18
CA VAL A 229 -24.53 27.05 -12.97
C VAL A 229 -25.48 26.00 -13.54
N LYS A 230 -25.58 25.88 -14.88
CA LYS A 230 -26.33 24.79 -15.54
C LYS A 230 -25.40 23.98 -16.43
N LYS A 231 -25.30 22.67 -16.16
CA LYS A 231 -24.64 21.70 -17.04
C LYS A 231 -25.43 21.55 -18.34
N LYS A 232 -24.77 21.66 -19.50
CA LYS A 232 -25.38 21.36 -20.79
C LYS A 232 -25.68 19.87 -20.90
N ARG A 233 -26.90 19.54 -21.36
CA ARG A 233 -27.28 18.18 -21.76
C ARG A 233 -26.53 17.86 -23.05
N LYS A 234 -25.80 16.73 -23.09
CA LYS A 234 -25.14 16.23 -24.32
C LYS A 234 -26.17 16.11 -25.44
N GLU A 235 -26.07 16.96 -26.45
CA GLU A 235 -26.76 16.75 -27.72
C GLU A 235 -26.15 15.55 -28.44
N ASN A 236 -26.99 14.73 -29.05
CA ASN A 236 -26.59 13.55 -29.81
C ASN A 236 -25.89 14.00 -31.10
N VAL A 237 -24.56 14.02 -31.10
CA VAL A 237 -23.75 14.31 -32.29
C VAL A 237 -23.76 13.08 -33.21
N THR A 238 -24.28 13.25 -34.42
CA THR A 238 -24.16 12.34 -35.56
C THR A 238 -22.70 12.08 -35.90
N MET A 239 -22.33 10.81 -36.09
CA MET A 239 -20.99 10.30 -36.43
C MET A 239 -20.29 11.16 -37.51
N LYS A 240 -19.41 12.08 -37.09
CA LYS A 240 -18.37 12.70 -37.93
C LYS A 240 -17.08 11.89 -37.74
N GLU A 241 -16.26 11.83 -38.80
CA GLU A 241 -14.96 11.15 -38.84
C GLU A 241 -14.14 11.34 -37.56
N ILE A 242 -13.48 10.28 -37.07
CA ILE A 242 -12.60 10.34 -35.89
C ILE A 242 -11.33 11.11 -36.29
N VAL A 243 -11.32 12.42 -36.04
CA VAL A 243 -10.13 13.27 -36.26
C VAL A 243 -9.13 13.02 -35.14
N PRO A 244 -7.86 12.66 -35.43
CA PRO A 244 -6.84 12.45 -34.40
C PRO A 244 -6.54 13.75 -33.65
N ALA A 245 -6.17 13.63 -32.38
CA ALA A 245 -6.01 14.79 -31.51
C ALA A 245 -4.68 14.75 -30.74
N ILE A 246 -4.04 15.90 -30.59
CA ILE A 246 -2.90 16.08 -29.68
C ILE A 246 -3.45 16.66 -28.39
N ASP A 247 -3.31 15.93 -27.28
CA ASP A 247 -3.68 16.42 -25.95
C ASP A 247 -2.53 17.22 -25.34
N LEU A 248 -2.79 18.50 -25.05
CA LEU A 248 -1.80 19.42 -24.55
C LEU A 248 -1.35 19.08 -23.11
N THR A 249 -2.25 18.58 -22.25
CA THR A 249 -1.86 18.16 -20.89
C THR A 249 -0.93 16.96 -20.97
N GLN A 250 -1.28 15.96 -21.79
CA GLN A 250 -0.44 14.77 -21.97
C GLN A 250 0.94 15.15 -22.56
N LEU A 251 0.98 16.08 -23.52
CA LEU A 251 2.23 16.57 -24.10
C LEU A 251 3.12 17.28 -23.06
N LYS A 252 2.54 18.11 -22.19
CA LYS A 252 3.27 18.76 -21.09
C LYS A 252 3.85 17.72 -20.13
N THR A 253 3.02 16.78 -19.67
CA THR A 253 3.43 15.67 -18.80
C THR A 253 4.53 14.83 -19.43
N TYR A 254 4.41 14.53 -20.72
CA TYR A 254 5.41 13.78 -21.47
C TYR A 254 6.77 14.49 -21.47
N PHE A 255 6.82 15.77 -21.88
CA PHE A 255 8.09 16.51 -21.91
C PHE A 255 8.71 16.68 -20.53
N THR A 256 7.90 16.89 -19.48
CA THR A 256 8.38 16.94 -18.10
C THR A 256 9.06 15.64 -17.68
N LYS A 257 8.47 14.47 -18.02
CA LYS A 257 9.07 13.15 -17.74
C LYS A 257 10.33 12.88 -18.55
N VAL A 258 10.36 13.28 -19.81
CA VAL A 258 11.55 13.13 -20.66
C VAL A 258 12.74 13.87 -20.08
N LEU A 259 12.50 15.08 -19.55
CA LEU A 259 13.55 15.92 -18.98
C LEU A 259 14.29 15.25 -17.82
N SER A 260 13.70 14.26 -17.13
CA SER A 260 14.32 13.58 -15.98
C SER A 260 15.72 13.00 -16.27
N PHE A 261 15.91 12.38 -17.43
CA PHE A 261 17.15 11.65 -17.77
C PHE A 261 17.89 12.19 -18.99
N THR A 262 17.49 13.35 -19.53
CA THR A 262 18.30 14.05 -20.54
C THR A 262 19.68 14.41 -20.00
N LYS A 263 20.72 14.23 -20.81
CA LYS A 263 22.12 14.46 -20.42
C LYS A 263 22.50 15.94 -20.47
N TYR A 264 22.04 16.66 -21.49
CA TYR A 264 22.41 18.05 -21.76
C TYR A 264 21.20 18.99 -21.73
N ILE A 265 20.03 18.52 -22.17
CA ILE A 265 18.81 19.34 -22.19
C ILE A 265 18.40 19.65 -20.74
N ASN A 266 18.34 20.95 -20.44
CA ASN A 266 17.92 21.47 -19.14
C ASN A 266 16.63 22.29 -19.22
N GLU A 267 16.17 22.63 -20.44
CA GLU A 267 14.99 23.46 -20.61
C GLU A 267 14.18 23.01 -21.84
N ILE A 268 12.85 22.89 -21.65
CA ILE A 268 11.89 22.59 -22.71
C ILE A 268 10.81 23.67 -22.74
N LEU A 269 10.58 24.24 -23.93
CA LEU A 269 9.59 25.29 -24.19
C LEU A 269 8.51 24.79 -25.15
N ILE A 270 7.24 25.02 -24.82
CA ILE A 270 6.10 24.77 -25.71
C ILE A 270 5.42 26.10 -26.07
N LYS A 271 5.28 26.35 -27.36
CA LYS A 271 4.53 27.49 -27.92
C LYS A 271 3.34 27.06 -28.75
N ILE A 272 2.31 27.91 -28.78
CA ILE A 272 1.18 27.79 -29.69
C ILE A 272 0.97 29.14 -30.38
N ASN A 273 1.00 29.17 -31.70
CA ASN A 273 0.90 30.39 -32.53
C ASN A 273 1.84 31.51 -32.03
N GLY A 274 3.09 31.17 -31.71
CA GLY A 274 4.09 32.11 -31.17
C GLY A 274 3.95 32.47 -29.69
N CYS A 275 2.85 32.13 -29.02
CA CYS A 275 2.65 32.36 -27.59
C CYS A 275 3.26 31.23 -26.74
N THR A 276 4.04 31.56 -25.71
CA THR A 276 4.54 30.57 -24.75
C THR A 276 3.42 30.05 -23.85
N ILE A 277 3.20 28.74 -23.85
CA ILE A 277 2.13 28.08 -23.09
C ILE A 277 2.67 27.19 -21.96
N PHE A 278 3.90 26.70 -22.10
CA PHE A 278 4.55 25.87 -21.09
C PHE A 278 6.06 26.00 -21.19
N GLN A 279 6.72 26.09 -20.04
CA GLN A 279 8.17 26.11 -19.96
C GLN A 279 8.56 25.33 -18.71
N VAL A 280 9.35 24.28 -18.89
CA VAL A 280 9.86 23.45 -17.80
C VAL A 280 11.37 23.42 -17.86
N SER A 281 12.01 23.56 -16.70
CA SER A 281 13.46 23.50 -16.56
C SER A 281 13.87 22.47 -15.50
N LYS A 282 15.09 21.94 -15.67
CA LYS A 282 15.76 21.02 -14.76
C LYS A 282 17.10 21.62 -14.34
N THR A 283 17.36 21.64 -13.05
CA THR A 283 18.68 21.95 -12.49
C THR A 283 19.18 20.77 -11.67
N MET A 284 20.50 20.60 -11.61
CA MET A 284 21.15 19.53 -10.83
C MET A 284 22.13 20.14 -9.84
N LYS A 285 22.02 19.75 -8.57
CA LYS A 285 22.95 20.14 -7.52
C LYS A 285 23.61 18.89 -6.95
N ILE A 286 24.94 18.85 -6.95
CA ILE A 286 25.67 17.73 -6.34
C ILE A 286 25.47 17.80 -4.83
N VAL A 287 25.05 16.68 -4.23
CA VAL A 287 24.99 16.54 -2.78
C VAL A 287 26.40 16.16 -2.32
N PRO A 288 27.10 17.00 -1.53
CA PRO A 288 28.40 16.65 -0.98
C PRO A 288 28.21 15.40 -0.13
N SER A 289 28.78 14.28 -0.56
CA SER A 289 28.62 12.98 0.08
C SER A 289 28.90 13.08 1.58
N ILE A 290 27.91 12.73 2.41
CA ILE A 290 28.16 12.26 3.77
C ILE A 290 29.15 11.11 3.64
N ARG A 291 30.27 11.17 4.38
CA ARG A 291 31.43 10.26 4.33
C ARG A 291 31.05 8.88 3.76
N SER A 292 31.35 8.63 2.48
CA SER A 292 31.16 7.30 1.88
C SER A 292 32.14 6.35 2.54
N THR A 293 31.72 5.65 3.59
CA THR A 293 32.51 4.62 4.27
C THR A 293 32.54 3.31 3.48
N LEU A 294 31.79 3.19 2.39
CA LEU A 294 31.77 2.03 1.49
C LEU A 294 32.70 2.25 0.29
N PRO A 295 33.63 1.34 -0.01
CA PRO A 295 34.55 1.45 -1.15
C PRO A 295 33.81 1.09 -2.45
N PHE A 296 32.93 1.97 -2.93
CA PHE A 296 32.18 1.72 -4.17
C PHE A 296 33.06 1.73 -5.44
N LYS A 297 34.26 2.31 -5.34
CA LYS A 297 35.20 2.42 -6.47
C LYS A 297 35.74 1.03 -6.85
N ASN A 298 35.62 0.69 -8.13
CA ASN A 298 36.00 -0.60 -8.70
C ASN A 298 35.22 -1.79 -8.11
N THR A 299 33.98 -1.56 -7.68
CA THR A 299 33.12 -2.65 -7.21
C THR A 299 32.60 -3.44 -8.41
N PRO A 300 32.88 -4.75 -8.51
CA PRO A 300 32.34 -5.56 -9.58
C PRO A 300 30.85 -5.84 -9.36
N SER A 301 30.13 -6.00 -10.46
CA SER A 301 28.79 -6.58 -10.46
C SER A 301 28.83 -8.09 -10.19
N MET A 302 27.68 -8.69 -9.89
CA MET A 302 27.59 -10.11 -9.50
C MET A 302 28.12 -11.10 -10.54
N SER A 303 28.01 -10.80 -11.84
CA SER A 303 28.60 -11.65 -12.89
C SER A 303 29.91 -11.10 -13.47
N ASN A 304 30.49 -10.07 -12.83
CA ASN A 304 31.72 -9.36 -13.22
C ASN A 304 31.68 -8.74 -14.64
N MET A 305 30.50 -8.62 -15.25
CA MET A 305 30.36 -7.97 -16.55
C MET A 305 30.43 -6.45 -16.47
N LEU A 306 30.26 -5.88 -15.28
CA LEU A 306 30.31 -4.45 -15.01
C LEU A 306 31.24 -4.17 -13.82
N ILE A 307 32.01 -3.10 -13.93
CA ILE A 307 32.83 -2.57 -12.83
C ILE A 307 32.37 -1.16 -12.53
N PHE A 308 31.84 -0.93 -11.34
CA PHE A 308 31.35 0.38 -10.93
C PHE A 308 32.51 1.31 -10.58
N ASN A 309 32.63 2.41 -11.32
CA ASN A 309 33.76 3.34 -11.24
C ASN A 309 33.44 4.61 -10.46
N SER A 310 32.17 5.03 -10.45
CA SER A 310 31.74 6.24 -9.76
C SER A 310 30.33 6.10 -9.21
N PHE A 311 30.08 6.76 -8.08
CA PHE A 311 28.75 6.96 -7.50
C PHE A 311 28.57 8.43 -7.21
N ILE A 312 27.60 9.07 -7.86
CA ILE A 312 27.35 10.51 -7.74
C ILE A 312 25.89 10.70 -7.33
N GLN A 313 25.69 11.28 -6.15
CA GLN A 313 24.37 11.68 -5.67
C GLN A 313 24.15 13.18 -5.92
N THR A 314 22.97 13.51 -6.43
CA THR A 314 22.57 14.88 -6.78
C THR A 314 21.10 15.09 -6.46
N GLU A 315 20.72 16.31 -6.14
CA GLU A 315 19.33 16.75 -6.13
C GLU A 315 18.97 17.30 -7.53
N GLN A 316 17.89 16.82 -8.12
CA GLN A 316 17.33 17.34 -9.36
C GLN A 316 16.08 18.16 -9.07
N THR A 317 16.08 19.44 -9.42
CA THR A 317 14.92 20.32 -9.25
C THR A 317 14.27 20.61 -10.60
N PHE A 318 12.98 20.31 -10.70
CA PHE A 318 12.13 20.58 -11.85
C PHE A 318 11.24 21.79 -11.55
N SER A 319 11.27 22.78 -12.42
CA SER A 319 10.52 24.03 -12.24
C SER A 319 9.69 24.33 -13.48
N ILE A 320 8.40 24.62 -13.29
CA ILE A 320 7.53 25.14 -14.35
C ILE A 320 7.39 26.65 -14.14
N ALA A 321 7.54 27.44 -15.21
CA ALA A 321 7.42 28.89 -15.13
C ALA A 321 6.06 29.29 -14.51
N ASN A 322 6.09 30.21 -13.54
CA ASN A 322 4.92 30.70 -12.78
C ASN A 322 4.19 29.65 -11.92
N ALA A 323 4.84 28.53 -11.57
CA ALA A 323 4.32 27.50 -10.68
C ALA A 323 5.32 27.14 -9.56
N SER A 324 5.03 26.09 -8.80
CA SER A 324 5.92 25.48 -7.81
C SER A 324 7.05 24.67 -8.47
N SER A 325 8.10 24.38 -7.71
CA SER A 325 9.17 23.46 -8.11
C SER A 325 9.07 22.14 -7.36
N LEU A 326 9.61 21.08 -7.95
CA LEU A 326 9.71 19.75 -7.35
C LEU A 326 11.17 19.30 -7.34
N THR A 327 11.69 18.93 -6.17
CA THR A 327 13.05 18.39 -6.04
C THR A 327 12.99 16.89 -5.76
N LEU A 328 13.76 16.12 -6.52
CA LEU A 328 13.92 14.68 -6.39
C LEU A 328 15.38 14.30 -6.16
N ASN A 329 15.61 13.22 -5.43
CA ASN A 329 16.92 12.62 -5.26
C ASN A 329 17.30 11.87 -6.54
N HIS A 330 18.53 12.06 -7.00
CA HIS A 330 19.06 11.39 -8.18
C HIS A 330 20.43 10.78 -7.87
N VAL A 331 20.61 9.52 -8.26
CA VAL A 331 21.88 8.82 -8.19
C VAL A 331 22.32 8.46 -9.59
N SER A 332 23.61 8.64 -9.87
CA SER A 332 24.24 8.28 -11.13
C SER A 332 25.50 7.46 -10.89
N VAL A 333 25.52 6.27 -11.46
CA VAL A 333 26.63 5.33 -11.41
C VAL A 333 27.19 5.12 -12.82
N ASN A 334 28.50 5.28 -12.98
CA ASN A 334 29.18 4.91 -14.21
C ASN A 334 29.84 3.54 -14.01
N ALA A 335 29.59 2.63 -14.93
CA ALA A 335 30.08 1.27 -14.92
C ALA A 335 30.89 1.00 -16.19
N GLN A 336 32.08 0.43 -16.08
CA GLN A 336 32.84 -0.07 -17.21
C GLN A 336 32.36 -1.47 -17.58
N VAL A 337 32.21 -1.74 -18.88
CA VAL A 337 31.79 -3.04 -19.40
C VAL A 337 33.00 -3.96 -19.60
N THR A 338 32.97 -5.12 -18.95
CA THR A 338 33.99 -6.16 -19.01
C THR A 338 33.37 -7.47 -19.48
N ILE A 339 33.38 -7.72 -20.79
CA ILE A 339 32.80 -8.93 -21.40
C ILE A 339 33.85 -9.69 -22.20
N GLY A 340 33.72 -11.02 -22.26
CA GLY A 340 34.60 -11.87 -23.07
C GLY A 340 34.36 -11.70 -24.58
N GLU A 341 35.37 -12.04 -25.39
CA GLU A 341 35.35 -11.86 -26.86
C GLU A 341 34.18 -12.61 -27.53
N GLU A 342 33.86 -13.82 -27.07
CA GLU A 342 32.74 -14.61 -27.59
C GLU A 342 31.39 -13.90 -27.40
N PHE A 343 31.15 -13.37 -26.20
CA PHE A 343 29.92 -12.64 -25.88
C PHE A 343 29.83 -11.35 -26.69
N HIS A 344 30.95 -10.64 -26.83
CA HIS A 344 31.05 -9.44 -27.66
C HIS A 344 30.68 -9.73 -29.12
N TYR A 345 31.25 -10.79 -29.70
CA TYR A 345 30.99 -11.18 -31.09
C TYR A 345 29.50 -11.50 -31.33
N GLN A 346 28.86 -12.25 -30.43
CA GLN A 346 27.45 -12.61 -30.59
C GLN A 346 26.53 -11.39 -30.48
N ILE A 347 26.75 -10.51 -29.48
CA ILE A 347 25.97 -9.27 -29.37
C ILE A 347 26.16 -8.39 -30.61
N GLN A 348 27.39 -8.23 -31.11
CA GLN A 348 27.65 -7.45 -32.32
C GLN A 348 26.95 -8.05 -33.55
N ARG A 349 26.89 -9.38 -33.66
CA ARG A 349 26.19 -10.08 -34.73
C ARG A 349 24.68 -9.81 -34.71
N ILE A 350 24.07 -9.82 -33.52
CA ILE A 350 22.63 -9.63 -33.28
C ILE A 350 22.25 -8.16 -33.45
N MET A 351 22.90 -7.27 -32.70
CA MET A 351 22.58 -5.83 -32.62
C MET A 351 23.11 -5.01 -33.80
N LYS A 352 24.03 -5.58 -34.60
CA LYS A 352 24.84 -4.85 -35.60
C LYS A 352 25.72 -3.74 -35.01
N LYS A 353 25.78 -3.65 -33.68
CA LYS A 353 26.58 -2.70 -32.90
C LYS A 353 27.17 -3.41 -31.70
N SER A 354 28.35 -2.98 -31.27
CA SER A 354 28.94 -3.39 -30.00
C SER A 354 28.18 -2.77 -28.83
N LEU A 355 28.30 -3.38 -27.65
CA LEU A 355 27.91 -2.73 -26.39
C LEU A 355 28.84 -1.53 -26.11
N PRO A 356 28.34 -0.49 -25.41
CA PRO A 356 29.17 0.63 -24.99
C PRO A 356 30.26 0.16 -24.03
N SER A 357 31.44 0.80 -24.09
CA SER A 357 32.53 0.49 -23.14
C SER A 357 32.21 0.94 -21.72
N ASN A 358 31.32 1.94 -21.58
CA ASN A 358 30.82 2.42 -20.30
C ASN A 358 29.30 2.52 -20.34
N VAL A 359 28.65 2.02 -19.30
CA VAL A 359 27.21 2.14 -19.08
C VAL A 359 26.95 3.10 -17.93
N ARG A 360 25.94 3.93 -18.07
CA ARG A 360 25.43 4.78 -17.00
C ARG A 360 24.14 4.18 -16.44
N ILE A 361 24.08 4.02 -15.12
CA ILE A 361 22.88 3.60 -14.39
C ILE A 361 22.44 4.81 -13.56
N GLN A 362 21.20 5.24 -13.73
CA GLN A 362 20.65 6.38 -13.01
C GLN A 362 19.33 6.01 -12.33
N LEU A 363 19.13 6.56 -11.14
CA LEU A 363 17.94 6.38 -10.31
C LEU A 363 17.41 7.75 -9.94
N LEU A 364 16.09 7.93 -9.98
CA LEU A 364 15.40 9.17 -9.57
C LEU A 364 14.27 8.80 -8.61
N PHE A 365 14.24 9.39 -7.42
CA PHE A 365 13.34 9.01 -6.33
C PHE A 365 12.99 10.19 -5.41
N ALA A 366 11.90 10.05 -4.66
CA ALA A 366 11.41 11.11 -3.79
C ALA A 366 12.27 11.23 -2.53
N PRO A 367 12.60 12.45 -2.06
CA PRO A 367 13.21 12.67 -0.75
C PRO A 367 12.19 12.50 0.38
N ASP A 368 12.66 12.15 1.58
CA ASP A 368 11.82 11.82 2.74
C ASP A 368 10.81 12.92 3.10
N ASN A 369 11.23 14.18 3.05
CA ASN A 369 10.40 15.33 3.37
C ASN A 369 9.22 15.51 2.40
N LEU A 370 9.43 15.18 1.12
CA LEU A 370 8.39 15.24 0.10
C LEU A 370 7.33 14.18 0.38
N ILE A 371 7.74 12.95 0.69
CA ILE A 371 6.81 11.84 0.95
C ILE A 371 5.96 12.12 2.20
N ALA A 372 6.57 12.61 3.28
CA ALA A 372 5.86 13.01 4.50
C ALA A 372 4.81 14.11 4.24
N SER A 373 5.15 15.10 3.40
CA SER A 373 4.23 16.18 3.05
C SER A 373 3.02 15.71 2.22
N GLN A 374 3.18 14.67 1.39
CA GLN A 374 2.13 14.13 0.53
C GLN A 374 1.11 13.29 1.32
N GLN A 375 1.54 12.53 2.34
CA GLN A 375 0.63 11.80 3.21
C GLN A 375 -0.26 12.73 4.05
N SER A 376 0.25 13.89 4.43
CA SER A 376 -0.47 14.88 5.25
C SER A 376 -1.56 15.62 4.47
N GLN A 377 -1.52 15.59 3.13
CA GLN A 377 -2.50 16.27 2.26
C GLN A 377 -3.65 15.32 1.92
N SER A 378 -4.62 15.22 2.83
CA SER A 378 -5.93 14.64 2.52
C SER A 378 -6.60 15.43 1.38
N SER A 379 -6.65 14.85 0.18
CA SER A 379 -7.60 15.19 -0.89
C SER A 379 -7.93 16.68 -1.05
N SER A 380 -6.95 17.54 -1.37
CA SER A 380 -7.31 18.81 -2.01
C SER A 380 -7.73 18.49 -3.45
N VAL A 381 -9.03 18.49 -3.70
CA VAL A 381 -9.66 18.20 -5.00
C VAL A 381 -9.25 19.20 -6.11
N PHE A 382 -8.40 20.18 -5.78
CA PHE A 382 -8.02 21.31 -6.64
C PHE A 382 -6.51 21.62 -6.63
N SER A 383 -5.63 20.62 -6.76
CA SER A 383 -4.22 20.91 -7.08
C SER A 383 -4.11 21.50 -8.49
N ASP A 384 -3.39 22.62 -8.65
CA ASP A 384 -3.10 23.25 -9.95
C ASP A 384 -2.56 22.23 -10.98
N LEU A 385 -2.92 22.39 -12.26
CA LEU A 385 -2.50 21.50 -13.34
C LEU A 385 -0.98 21.34 -13.38
N ASN A 386 -0.22 22.42 -13.19
CA ASN A 386 1.23 22.36 -13.17
C ASN A 386 1.77 21.52 -12.00
N THR A 387 1.11 21.59 -10.84
CA THR A 387 1.45 20.73 -9.68
C THR A 387 1.17 19.27 -9.99
N ARG A 388 0.05 18.95 -10.66
CA ARG A 388 -0.24 17.57 -11.12
C ARG A 388 0.80 17.07 -12.12
N ILE A 389 1.25 17.93 -13.04
CA ILE A 389 2.30 17.61 -14.01
C ILE A 389 3.62 17.32 -13.29
N LEU A 390 4.03 18.13 -12.31
CA LEU A 390 5.24 17.87 -11.53
C LEU A 390 5.12 16.60 -10.68
N ASN A 391 4.00 16.42 -9.98
CA ASN A 391 3.75 15.23 -9.16
C ASN A 391 3.77 13.94 -10.00
N SER A 392 3.57 14.01 -11.32
CA SER A 392 3.73 12.84 -12.21
C SER A 392 5.17 12.32 -12.32
N LEU A 393 6.16 13.06 -11.82
CA LEU A 393 7.56 12.65 -11.68
C LEU A 393 7.85 11.88 -10.38
N ILE A 394 6.90 11.86 -9.44
CA ILE A 394 7.06 11.14 -8.18
C ILE A 394 6.83 9.65 -8.49
N PRO A 395 7.82 8.77 -8.25
CA PRO A 395 7.70 7.34 -8.54
C PRO A 395 6.93 6.56 -7.46
N LEU A 396 5.99 7.21 -6.77
CA LEU A 396 5.15 6.65 -5.72
C LEU A 396 3.70 7.07 -5.94
N LYS A 397 2.76 6.16 -5.65
CA LYS A 397 1.33 6.42 -5.59
C LYS A 397 0.87 6.36 -4.14
N PHE A 398 0.08 7.36 -3.75
CA PHE A 398 -0.53 7.45 -2.42
C PHE A 398 -2.01 7.08 -2.58
N GLN A 399 -2.41 5.89 -2.11
CA GLN A 399 -3.78 5.37 -2.21
C GLN A 399 -4.19 4.74 -0.89
N ASP A 400 -5.33 5.15 -0.33
CA ASP A 400 -5.94 4.54 0.87
C ASP A 400 -4.93 4.29 2.02
N GLU A 401 -4.22 5.36 2.40
CA GLU A 401 -3.13 5.37 3.42
C GLU A 401 -1.87 4.55 3.06
N ASN A 402 -1.90 3.77 1.98
CA ASN A 402 -0.76 3.00 1.51
C ASN A 402 0.08 3.77 0.49
N ILE A 403 1.41 3.62 0.59
CA ILE A 403 2.36 4.10 -0.40
C ILE A 403 2.77 2.92 -1.28
N ILE A 404 2.47 3.03 -2.59
CA ILE A 404 2.73 1.97 -3.57
C ILE A 404 3.82 2.46 -4.55
N PRO A 405 4.85 1.64 -4.82
CA PRO A 405 5.86 1.96 -5.81
C PRO A 405 5.26 2.07 -7.23
N SER A 406 5.61 3.13 -7.94
CA SER A 406 5.14 3.40 -9.31
C SER A 406 6.24 3.95 -10.21
N GLY A 407 7.49 3.59 -9.94
CA GLY A 407 8.62 3.93 -10.78
C GLY A 407 8.49 3.35 -12.19
N LEU A 408 9.23 3.93 -13.13
CA LEU A 408 9.22 3.60 -14.56
C LEU A 408 10.64 3.32 -15.03
N VAL A 409 10.77 2.45 -16.02
CA VAL A 409 12.03 2.17 -16.70
C VAL A 409 12.22 3.13 -17.87
N PHE A 410 13.40 3.70 -18.00
CA PHE A 410 13.80 4.65 -19.03
C PHE A 410 14.94 4.07 -19.87
N ILE A 411 14.79 4.12 -21.19
CA ILE A 411 15.78 3.69 -22.18
C ILE A 411 16.07 4.89 -23.09
N GLY A 412 16.74 5.90 -22.52
CA GLY A 412 16.77 7.26 -23.07
C GLY A 412 15.49 8.06 -22.78
N LEU A 413 14.31 7.46 -22.94
CA LEU A 413 13.01 8.05 -22.60
C LEU A 413 12.15 7.07 -21.80
N GLY A 414 11.10 7.56 -21.16
CA GLY A 414 10.20 6.76 -20.32
C GLY A 414 9.46 5.70 -21.13
N THR A 415 9.59 4.44 -20.73
CA THR A 415 8.84 3.31 -21.30
C THR A 415 7.51 3.11 -20.57
N HIS A 416 6.63 2.26 -21.10
CA HIS A 416 5.42 1.83 -20.41
C HIS A 416 5.70 0.84 -19.26
N GLN A 417 6.93 0.33 -19.17
CA GLN A 417 7.34 -0.64 -18.18
C GLN A 417 7.58 0.04 -16.82
N THR A 418 6.92 -0.44 -15.77
CA THR A 418 7.21 -0.04 -14.39
C THR A 418 8.53 -0.66 -13.91
N SER A 419 9.24 0.02 -13.02
CA SER A 419 10.47 -0.51 -12.42
C SER A 419 10.19 -1.53 -11.31
N GLY A 420 8.95 -1.58 -10.81
CA GLY A 420 8.59 -2.40 -9.65
C GLY A 420 9.09 -1.84 -8.32
N ILE A 421 9.64 -0.63 -8.29
CA ILE A 421 10.17 0.03 -7.08
C ILE A 421 9.76 1.50 -7.04
N GLY A 422 9.95 2.14 -5.88
CA GLY A 422 9.66 3.56 -5.68
C GLY A 422 10.70 4.50 -6.30
N MET A 423 11.28 4.12 -7.43
CA MET A 423 12.34 4.84 -8.12
C MET A 423 12.16 4.70 -9.64
N HIS A 424 12.28 5.80 -10.37
CA HIS A 424 12.50 5.73 -11.81
C HIS A 424 13.92 5.25 -12.10
N VAL A 425 14.08 4.39 -13.09
CA VAL A 425 15.35 3.73 -13.42
C VAL A 425 15.71 4.02 -14.86
N HIS A 426 16.92 4.53 -15.11
CA HIS A 426 17.46 4.70 -16.44
C HIS A 426 18.75 3.89 -16.59
N SER A 427 18.82 3.07 -17.64
CA SER A 427 20.04 2.34 -18.00
C SER A 427 20.01 1.90 -19.47
N HIS A 428 21.11 1.31 -19.94
CA HIS A 428 21.29 0.83 -21.32
C HIS A 428 20.62 -0.53 -21.55
N LEU A 429 19.33 -0.63 -21.22
CA LEU A 429 18.50 -1.79 -21.54
C LEU A 429 18.21 -1.82 -23.04
N ILE A 430 18.32 -2.98 -23.66
CA ILE A 430 18.10 -3.14 -25.10
C ILE A 430 16.60 -3.29 -25.35
N PRO A 431 15.95 -2.34 -26.04
CA PRO A 431 14.53 -2.43 -26.29
C PRO A 431 14.19 -3.36 -27.45
N THR A 432 12.94 -3.80 -27.50
CA THR A 432 12.30 -4.39 -28.68
C THR A 432 12.26 -3.42 -29.87
N ILE A 433 11.92 -3.93 -31.05
CA ILE A 433 11.78 -3.14 -32.29
C ILE A 433 10.83 -1.94 -32.11
N GLU A 434 9.78 -2.09 -31.30
CA GLU A 434 8.78 -1.05 -31.01
C GLU A 434 9.29 0.01 -30.02
N ARG A 435 10.44 -0.23 -29.36
CA ARG A 435 11.09 0.67 -28.38
C ARG A 435 10.27 1.01 -27.13
N GLU A 436 9.21 0.26 -26.89
CA GLU A 436 8.30 0.43 -25.76
C GLU A 436 8.46 -0.65 -24.69
N ASN A 437 8.93 -1.83 -25.10
CA ASN A 437 9.16 -2.99 -24.25
C ASN A 437 10.62 -3.46 -24.38
N VAL A 438 11.14 -4.20 -23.40
CA VAL A 438 12.50 -4.78 -23.43
C VAL A 438 12.48 -6.15 -24.13
N ASP A 439 13.45 -6.42 -25.01
CA ASP A 439 13.52 -7.68 -25.77
C ASP A 439 14.15 -8.80 -24.92
N LEU A 440 13.50 -9.97 -24.92
CA LEU A 440 13.85 -11.14 -24.11
C LEU A 440 14.02 -12.41 -24.95
N GLN A 441 13.83 -12.33 -26.26
CA GLN A 441 13.83 -13.52 -27.12
C GLN A 441 15.25 -14.07 -27.32
N ASP A 442 16.25 -13.18 -27.39
CA ASP A 442 17.64 -13.58 -27.58
C ASP A 442 18.35 -13.88 -26.25
N PRO A 443 19.02 -15.05 -26.09
CA PRO A 443 19.64 -15.44 -24.83
C PRO A 443 20.81 -14.54 -24.41
N TYR A 444 21.55 -13.93 -25.35
CA TYR A 444 22.65 -13.01 -25.05
C TYR A 444 22.11 -11.66 -24.59
N ILE A 445 21.05 -11.15 -25.24
CA ILE A 445 20.34 -9.94 -24.81
C ILE A 445 19.71 -10.15 -23.42
N ALA A 446 19.07 -11.29 -23.20
CA ALA A 446 18.49 -11.63 -21.90
C ALA A 446 19.55 -11.71 -20.79
N LYS A 447 20.75 -12.24 -21.09
CA LYS A 447 21.88 -12.28 -20.15
C LYS A 447 22.36 -10.86 -19.79
N TRP A 448 22.56 -10.00 -20.78
CA TRP A 448 22.91 -8.59 -20.57
C TRP A 448 21.85 -7.84 -19.75
N LYS A 449 20.57 -8.08 -20.03
CA LYS A 449 19.46 -7.49 -19.27
C LYS A 449 19.51 -7.91 -17.80
N LYS A 450 19.61 -9.22 -17.53
CA LYS A 450 19.67 -9.75 -16.15
C LYS A 450 20.83 -9.13 -15.38
N GLU A 451 21.96 -8.94 -16.05
CA GLU A 451 23.11 -8.28 -15.47
C GLU A 451 22.85 -6.82 -15.08
N LEU A 452 22.24 -6.03 -15.97
CA LEU A 452 21.86 -4.65 -15.67
C LEU A 452 20.84 -4.58 -14.52
N LEU A 453 19.80 -5.43 -14.54
CA LEU A 453 18.77 -5.45 -13.49
C LEU A 453 19.36 -5.86 -12.13
N SER A 454 20.28 -6.83 -12.11
CA SER A 454 20.99 -7.22 -10.89
C SER A 454 21.90 -6.10 -10.38
N SER A 455 22.55 -5.38 -11.29
CA SER A 455 23.42 -4.24 -10.95
C SER A 455 22.62 -3.06 -10.41
N ILE A 456 21.45 -2.78 -10.99
CA ILE A 456 20.49 -1.80 -10.46
C ILE A 456 20.08 -2.18 -9.04
N GLY A 457 19.74 -3.45 -8.80
CA GLY A 457 19.42 -3.94 -7.45
C GLY A 457 20.58 -3.79 -6.47
N GLN A 458 21.81 -4.04 -6.89
CA GLN A 458 23.02 -3.83 -6.07
C GLN A 458 23.22 -2.35 -5.71
N ILE A 459 22.98 -1.43 -6.65
CA ILE A 459 23.08 0.01 -6.41
C ILE A 459 21.98 0.49 -5.45
N ILE A 460 20.73 0.06 -5.66
CA ILE A 460 19.61 0.37 -4.75
C ILE A 460 19.92 -0.09 -3.34
N ARG A 461 20.51 -1.28 -3.21
CA ARG A 461 20.91 -1.82 -1.91
C ARG A 461 21.93 -0.92 -1.20
N LEU A 462 22.90 -0.40 -1.93
CA LEU A 462 23.90 0.49 -1.35
C LEU A 462 23.31 1.84 -0.96
N ILE A 463 22.38 2.37 -1.74
CA ILE A 463 21.63 3.58 -1.37
C ILE A 463 20.84 3.32 -0.09
N TYR A 464 20.14 2.19 -0.01
CA TYR A 464 19.40 1.77 1.18
C TYR A 464 20.31 1.71 2.42
N ASP A 465 21.46 1.04 2.33
CA ASP A 465 22.38 0.91 3.46
C ASP A 465 22.92 2.29 3.91
N GLN A 466 23.21 3.19 2.96
CA GLN A 466 23.62 4.57 3.27
C GLN A 466 22.51 5.35 3.97
N GLU A 467 21.29 5.31 3.46
CA GLU A 467 20.14 5.99 4.07
C GLU A 467 19.86 5.45 5.48
N MET A 468 19.96 4.14 5.68
CA MET A 468 19.78 3.54 7.01
C MET A 468 20.88 3.95 7.99
N ILE A 469 22.14 4.06 7.54
CA ILE A 469 23.25 4.56 8.39
C ILE A 469 23.02 6.03 8.77
N ILE A 470 22.67 6.88 7.79
CA ILE A 470 22.42 8.32 8.01
C ILE A 470 21.27 8.53 9.00
N ASN A 471 20.25 7.68 8.91
CA ASN A 471 19.07 7.77 9.76
C ASN A 471 19.27 7.11 11.14
N ALA A 472 20.14 6.09 11.27
CA ALA A 472 20.46 5.48 12.56
C ALA A 472 21.05 6.47 13.58
N ASP A 473 21.81 7.47 13.12
CA ASP A 473 22.39 8.52 13.99
C ASP A 473 21.36 9.55 14.47
N LYS A 474 20.14 9.57 13.90
CA LYS A 474 19.07 10.50 14.28
C LYS A 474 18.25 9.90 15.42
N THR A 475 18.54 10.31 16.66
CA THR A 475 17.94 9.79 17.92
C THR A 475 16.43 10.02 18.12
N GLN A 476 15.68 10.44 17.09
CA GLN A 476 14.25 10.83 17.17
C GLN A 476 13.38 10.26 16.04
N LEU A 477 13.84 9.24 15.30
CA LEU A 477 13.01 8.65 14.25
C LEU A 477 11.91 7.77 14.86
N THR A 478 10.66 8.13 14.57
CA THR A 478 9.48 7.30 14.86
C THR A 478 9.34 6.18 13.81
N VAL A 479 8.53 5.18 14.12
CA VAL A 479 8.19 4.09 13.19
C VAL A 479 7.63 4.63 11.87
N ASP A 480 6.80 5.66 11.92
CA ASP A 480 6.18 6.28 10.73
C ASP A 480 7.24 6.87 9.78
N ASN A 481 8.33 7.42 10.32
CA ASN A 481 9.43 7.94 9.51
C ASN A 481 10.14 6.82 8.73
N TYR A 482 10.27 5.64 9.35
CA TYR A 482 10.85 4.49 8.66
C TYR A 482 9.92 3.95 7.59
N ASP A 483 8.61 3.86 7.83
CA ASP A 483 7.66 3.36 6.84
C ASP A 483 7.70 4.19 5.53
N ILE A 484 7.80 5.51 5.68
CA ILE A 484 8.01 6.49 4.60
C ILE A 484 9.30 6.20 3.82
N ILE A 485 10.44 6.07 4.49
CA ILE A 485 11.74 5.81 3.84
C ILE A 485 11.68 4.47 3.11
N LEU A 486 11.17 3.43 3.78
CA LEU A 486 11.13 2.06 3.28
C LEU A 486 10.19 1.89 2.09
N SER A 487 9.16 2.73 1.95
CA SER A 487 8.23 2.69 0.82
C SER A 487 8.93 2.81 -0.54
N SER A 488 10.00 3.62 -0.62
CA SER A 488 10.80 3.78 -1.86
C SER A 488 11.57 2.52 -2.25
N TYR A 489 11.87 1.67 -1.26
CA TYR A 489 12.60 0.41 -1.41
C TYR A 489 11.68 -0.81 -1.44
N SER A 490 10.37 -0.62 -1.41
CA SER A 490 9.42 -1.73 -1.59
C SER A 490 9.49 -2.28 -3.02
N PHE A 491 9.25 -3.58 -3.16
CA PHE A 491 9.37 -4.29 -4.43
C PHE A 491 8.01 -4.83 -4.87
N GLN A 492 7.65 -4.59 -6.11
CA GLN A 492 6.46 -5.11 -6.76
C GLN A 492 6.83 -5.71 -8.13
N PRO A 493 6.02 -6.64 -8.65
CA PRO A 493 6.17 -7.09 -10.02
C PRO A 493 6.09 -5.92 -10.99
N SER A 494 7.00 -5.90 -11.94
CA SER A 494 7.07 -4.91 -13.00
C SER A 494 6.00 -5.18 -14.07
N VAL A 495 5.33 -4.15 -14.56
CA VAL A 495 4.15 -4.23 -15.45
C VAL A 495 4.42 -3.41 -16.71
N PRO A 496 4.03 -3.85 -17.92
CA PRO A 496 3.25 -5.05 -18.22
C PRO A 496 4.02 -6.37 -18.20
N ASN A 497 5.36 -6.35 -18.25
CA ASN A 497 6.15 -7.57 -18.32
C ASN A 497 6.95 -7.82 -17.04
N ASN A 498 6.52 -8.80 -16.24
CA ASN A 498 7.13 -9.17 -14.97
C ASN A 498 8.54 -9.78 -15.11
N GLU A 499 8.98 -10.15 -16.31
CA GLU A 499 10.35 -10.63 -16.50
C GLU A 499 11.40 -9.52 -16.31
N ILE A 500 10.99 -8.25 -16.27
CA ILE A 500 11.86 -7.07 -16.12
C ILE A 500 12.04 -6.69 -14.63
N ASP A 501 11.62 -7.56 -13.71
CA ASP A 501 11.76 -7.32 -12.27
C ASP A 501 13.22 -7.07 -11.87
N ILE A 502 13.41 -6.00 -11.10
CA ILE A 502 14.71 -5.68 -10.52
C ILE A 502 15.09 -6.76 -9.53
N VAL A 503 16.21 -7.41 -9.80
CA VAL A 503 16.78 -8.45 -8.96
C VAL A 503 17.65 -7.78 -7.92
N VAL A 504 17.22 -7.82 -6.66
CA VAL A 504 18.03 -7.33 -5.55
C VAL A 504 18.93 -8.48 -5.11
N PRO A 505 20.26 -8.35 -5.23
CA PRO A 505 21.16 -9.36 -4.71
C PRO A 505 21.05 -9.40 -3.19
N VAL A 506 20.89 -10.60 -2.65
CA VAL A 506 20.80 -10.86 -1.21
C VAL A 506 22.02 -11.67 -0.82
N LYS A 507 22.63 -11.32 0.31
CA LYS A 507 23.82 -12.00 0.83
C LYS A 507 23.45 -13.44 1.16
N ASN A 508 23.83 -14.36 0.29
CA ASN A 508 23.56 -15.79 0.47
C ASN A 508 24.70 -16.48 1.23
N LYS A 509 25.89 -15.86 1.29
CA LYS A 509 27.05 -16.39 2.02
C LYS A 509 27.81 -15.30 2.78
N PRO A 510 28.49 -15.63 3.90
CA PRO A 510 29.31 -14.67 4.65
C PRO A 510 30.40 -13.96 3.81
N SER A 511 30.90 -14.63 2.77
CA SER A 511 31.96 -14.20 1.86
C SER A 511 31.53 -13.18 0.78
N ASP A 512 30.25 -12.82 0.70
CA ASP A 512 29.83 -11.74 -0.21
C ASP A 512 30.23 -10.40 0.41
N ASP A 513 31.46 -9.97 0.16
CA ASP A 513 32.08 -8.77 0.76
C ASP A 513 31.45 -7.46 0.26
N TYR A 514 30.81 -7.49 -0.93
CA TYR A 514 30.21 -6.33 -1.60
C TYR A 514 28.71 -6.12 -1.30
N LEU A 515 28.10 -7.00 -0.52
CA LEU A 515 26.70 -6.90 -0.12
C LEU A 515 26.65 -6.72 1.40
N THR A 516 26.58 -5.47 1.84
CA THR A 516 26.32 -5.16 3.24
C THR A 516 24.87 -5.53 3.54
N LEU A 517 24.71 -6.66 4.22
CA LEU A 517 23.52 -6.91 5.01
C LEU A 517 23.99 -6.88 6.45
N VAL A 518 23.47 -5.91 7.22
CA VAL A 518 23.08 -6.26 8.59
C VAL A 518 22.30 -7.58 8.45
N HIS A 519 22.85 -8.66 9.01
CA HIS A 519 22.36 -10.04 8.97
C HIS A 519 20.83 -10.21 8.74
N SER A 520 20.32 -10.07 7.50
CA SER A 520 18.90 -10.34 7.22
C SER A 520 18.58 -11.81 7.44
N SER A 521 19.59 -12.67 7.38
CA SER A 521 19.50 -14.09 7.72
C SER A 521 19.24 -14.39 9.20
N LYS A 522 19.02 -13.37 10.05
CA LYS A 522 18.67 -13.55 11.46
C LYS A 522 17.45 -12.74 11.90
N ALA A 523 16.87 -11.88 11.07
CA ALA A 523 15.74 -11.04 11.46
C ALA A 523 14.40 -11.73 11.17
N PHE A 524 13.40 -11.47 12.01
CA PHE A 524 12.09 -12.13 11.93
C PHE A 524 10.97 -11.10 11.85
N LEU A 525 9.90 -11.43 11.11
CA LEU A 525 8.67 -10.66 11.11
C LEU A 525 7.87 -10.96 12.38
N ALA A 526 7.50 -9.90 13.11
CA ALA A 526 6.61 -10.03 14.23
C ALA A 526 5.19 -10.32 13.74
N ASN A 527 4.58 -11.40 14.22
CA ASN A 527 3.15 -11.68 14.05
C ASN A 527 2.27 -11.01 15.11
N SER A 528 2.85 -10.34 16.10
CA SER A 528 2.13 -9.56 17.11
C SER A 528 3.02 -8.45 17.69
N ASN A 529 2.41 -7.33 18.08
CA ASN A 529 3.08 -6.24 18.78
C ASN A 529 3.63 -6.65 20.15
N GLN A 530 3.04 -7.68 20.79
CA GLN A 530 3.44 -8.11 22.14
C GLN A 530 4.69 -8.98 22.14
N ILE A 531 5.03 -9.65 21.04
CA ILE A 531 6.18 -10.58 20.98
C ILE A 531 7.51 -9.89 21.27
N GLN A 532 7.66 -8.64 20.83
CA GLN A 532 8.86 -7.84 21.07
C GLN A 532 9.10 -7.54 22.55
N THR A 533 8.05 -7.60 23.37
CA THR A 533 8.13 -7.25 24.79
C THR A 533 8.66 -8.39 25.66
N PHE A 534 8.62 -9.65 25.19
CA PHE A 534 9.07 -10.81 25.96
C PHE A 534 10.15 -11.66 25.26
N LEU A 535 10.37 -11.52 23.95
CA LEU A 535 11.44 -12.21 23.23
C LEU A 535 12.58 -11.28 22.87
N THR A 536 13.80 -11.66 23.25
CA THR A 536 15.02 -11.01 22.79
C THR A 536 15.41 -11.56 21.43
N LEU A 537 14.69 -11.12 20.40
CA LEU A 537 14.96 -11.44 19.00
C LEU A 537 15.15 -10.17 18.18
N PRO A 538 15.96 -10.21 17.11
CA PRO A 538 16.00 -9.16 16.10
C PRO A 538 14.68 -9.15 15.28
N LEU A 539 13.61 -8.69 15.90
CA LEU A 539 12.28 -8.58 15.30
C LEU A 539 12.13 -7.25 14.57
N ILE A 540 11.52 -7.29 13.39
CA ILE A 540 11.04 -6.09 12.71
C ILE A 540 9.86 -5.54 13.52
N PRO A 541 9.82 -4.23 13.85
CA PRO A 541 8.67 -3.55 14.47
C PRO A 541 7.35 -4.01 13.85
N PHE A 542 6.40 -4.44 14.68
CA PHE A 542 5.13 -5.02 14.20
C PHE A 542 4.41 -4.09 13.20
N GLN A 543 4.43 -2.79 13.46
CA GLN A 543 3.85 -1.76 12.58
C GLN A 543 4.49 -1.72 11.19
N LEU A 544 5.76 -2.09 11.05
CA LEU A 544 6.45 -2.15 9.77
C LEU A 544 6.25 -3.47 9.04
N THR A 545 5.68 -4.50 9.69
CA THR A 545 5.51 -5.82 9.06
C THR A 545 4.55 -5.80 7.87
N SER A 546 3.64 -4.82 7.83
CA SER A 546 2.75 -4.53 6.70
C SER A 546 3.42 -3.73 5.57
N ASN A 547 4.64 -3.23 5.75
CA ASN A 547 5.34 -2.50 4.69
C ASN A 547 5.69 -3.45 3.52
N GLY A 548 5.47 -2.97 2.29
CA GLY A 548 5.68 -3.76 1.07
C GLY A 548 7.09 -4.34 0.90
N LEU A 549 8.13 -3.70 1.45
CA LEU A 549 9.50 -4.24 1.47
C LEU A 549 9.54 -5.58 2.22
N PHE A 550 9.05 -5.58 3.47
CA PHE A 550 9.15 -6.72 4.36
C PHE A 550 8.26 -7.88 3.92
N ILE A 551 7.06 -7.58 3.43
CA ILE A 551 6.17 -8.57 2.79
C ILE A 551 6.91 -9.24 1.63
N THR A 552 7.56 -8.47 0.76
CA THR A 552 8.24 -9.02 -0.41
C THR A 552 9.47 -9.85 -0.04
N LEU A 553 10.23 -9.44 0.98
CA LEU A 553 11.33 -10.23 1.50
C LEU A 553 10.86 -11.57 2.07
N ALA A 554 9.70 -11.61 2.74
CA ALA A 554 9.09 -12.85 3.22
C ALA A 554 8.61 -13.76 2.08
N ILE A 555 7.93 -13.22 1.07
CA ILE A 555 7.51 -13.98 -0.12
C ILE A 555 8.73 -14.61 -0.84
N ARG A 556 9.87 -13.92 -0.82
CA ARG A 556 11.13 -14.41 -1.41
C ARG A 556 11.90 -15.39 -0.51
N GLY A 557 11.37 -15.74 0.67
CA GLY A 557 12.01 -16.67 1.61
C GLY A 557 13.28 -16.11 2.27
N LEU A 558 13.38 -14.79 2.37
CA LEU A 558 14.56 -14.10 2.95
C LEU A 558 14.31 -13.62 4.38
N LEU A 559 13.05 -13.60 4.81
CA LEU A 559 12.62 -13.30 6.17
C LEU A 559 11.56 -14.33 6.57
N ASP A 560 11.71 -14.88 7.76
CA ASP A 560 10.72 -15.80 8.35
C ASP A 560 9.83 -15.05 9.34
N TYR A 561 8.59 -15.51 9.48
CA TYR A 561 7.72 -15.07 10.57
C TYR A 561 8.15 -15.71 11.89
N ALA A 562 8.02 -14.98 12.99
CA ALA A 562 8.18 -15.52 14.33
C ALA A 562 7.03 -16.50 14.64
N ASP A 563 7.17 -17.74 14.19
CA ASP A 563 6.15 -18.76 14.32
C ASP A 563 6.07 -19.37 15.74
N LYS A 564 5.00 -20.12 16.00
CA LYS A 564 4.78 -20.80 17.28
C LYS A 564 5.94 -21.74 17.68
N SER A 565 6.57 -22.41 16.71
CA SER A 565 7.65 -23.38 16.98
C SER A 565 8.95 -22.70 17.41
N MET A 566 9.27 -21.55 16.81
CA MET A 566 10.43 -20.75 17.14
C MET A 566 10.29 -20.12 18.52
N VAL A 567 9.12 -19.55 18.82
CA VAL A 567 8.78 -19.02 20.15
C VAL A 567 9.00 -20.08 21.21
N GLU A 568 8.48 -21.29 20.99
CA GLU A 568 8.65 -22.43 21.90
C GLU A 568 10.14 -22.77 22.17
N LYS A 569 10.94 -22.92 21.11
CA LYS A 569 12.37 -23.24 21.22
C LYS A 569 13.15 -22.20 22.02
N ILE A 570 12.83 -20.92 21.84
CA ILE A 570 13.52 -19.84 22.55
C ILE A 570 13.09 -19.81 24.01
N LEU A 571 11.79 -19.95 24.28
CA LEU A 571 11.27 -20.01 25.65
C LEU A 571 11.87 -21.18 26.44
N MET A 572 12.12 -22.33 25.81
CA MET A 572 12.84 -23.46 26.44
C MET A 572 14.27 -23.11 26.86
N ALA A 573 14.92 -22.19 26.16
CA ALA A 573 16.32 -21.81 26.39
C ALA A 573 16.49 -20.52 27.20
N SER A 574 15.39 -19.83 27.54
CA SER A 574 15.39 -18.50 28.17
C SER A 574 14.74 -18.51 29.55
N VAL A 575 15.21 -17.64 30.44
CA VAL A 575 14.56 -17.34 31.72
C VAL A 575 13.97 -15.94 31.62
N LEU A 576 12.65 -15.82 31.77
CA LEU A 576 11.95 -14.54 31.65
C LEU A 576 12.00 -13.73 32.95
N SER A 577 12.04 -12.41 32.82
CA SER A 577 11.73 -11.49 33.92
C SER A 577 10.22 -11.39 34.15
N ILE A 578 9.80 -10.88 35.32
CA ILE A 578 8.38 -10.71 35.65
C ILE A 578 7.62 -9.90 34.58
N PRO A 579 8.10 -8.74 34.08
CA PRO A 579 7.42 -8.01 33.01
C PRO A 579 7.30 -8.81 31.71
N GLN A 580 8.34 -9.56 31.34
CA GLN A 580 8.32 -10.40 30.13
C GLN A 580 7.34 -11.57 30.28
N PHE A 581 7.27 -12.19 31.46
CA PHE A 581 6.32 -13.26 31.74
C PHE A 581 4.87 -12.77 31.63
N ILE A 582 4.56 -11.59 32.18
CA ILE A 582 3.21 -10.99 32.09
C ILE A 582 2.86 -10.70 30.63
N ALA A 583 3.80 -10.16 29.86
CA ALA A 583 3.57 -9.89 28.45
C ALA A 583 3.37 -11.18 27.64
N LEU A 584 4.08 -12.27 27.96
CA LEU A 584 3.83 -13.59 27.37
C LEU A 584 2.42 -14.09 27.69
N VAL A 585 1.97 -13.99 28.94
CA VAL A 585 0.61 -14.41 29.35
C VAL A 585 -0.44 -13.61 28.58
N ASN A 586 -0.31 -12.28 28.52
CA ASN A 586 -1.22 -11.44 27.75
C ASN A 586 -1.24 -11.80 26.25
N TRP A 587 -0.09 -12.23 25.69
CA TRP A 587 0.01 -12.66 24.30
C TRP A 587 -0.67 -14.00 24.04
N LEU A 588 -0.43 -15.01 24.89
CA LEU A 588 -1.05 -16.33 24.78
C LEU A 588 -2.58 -16.28 24.79
N PHE A 589 -3.14 -15.30 25.51
CA PHE A 589 -4.58 -15.13 25.67
C PHE A 589 -5.14 -13.92 24.91
N SER A 590 -4.35 -13.33 24.02
CA SER A 590 -4.85 -12.36 23.05
C SER A 590 -5.69 -13.05 21.98
N ASN A 591 -6.61 -12.31 21.34
CA ASN A 591 -7.51 -12.84 20.30
C ASN A 591 -6.74 -13.48 19.12
N ASP A 592 -5.48 -13.12 18.90
CA ASP A 592 -4.66 -13.60 17.77
C ASP A 592 -4.08 -15.01 17.96
N VAL A 593 -4.02 -15.52 19.20
CA VAL A 593 -3.29 -16.77 19.54
C VAL A 593 -4.18 -17.81 20.20
N ALA A 594 -5.48 -17.52 20.42
CA ALA A 594 -6.46 -18.28 21.21
C ALA A 594 -6.57 -19.79 20.89
N ASP A 595 -5.55 -20.53 21.26
CA ASP A 595 -5.35 -21.96 21.11
C ASP A 595 -4.93 -22.46 22.49
N GLU A 596 -5.93 -22.92 23.23
CA GLU A 596 -5.81 -23.31 24.64
C GLU A 596 -4.80 -24.44 24.83
N VAL A 597 -4.68 -25.33 23.84
CA VAL A 597 -3.73 -26.45 23.84
C VAL A 597 -2.30 -25.94 23.72
N TYR A 598 -2.07 -25.00 22.79
CA TYR A 598 -0.77 -24.37 22.62
C TYR A 598 -0.37 -23.53 23.85
N ALA A 599 -1.30 -22.75 24.40
CA ALA A 599 -1.05 -21.95 25.61
C ALA A 599 -0.64 -22.83 26.80
N LYS A 600 -1.37 -23.93 27.06
CA LYS A 600 -1.04 -24.89 28.12
C LYS A 600 0.34 -25.52 27.91
N ARG A 601 0.70 -25.84 26.67
CA ARG A 601 2.02 -26.38 26.32
C ARG A 601 3.13 -25.37 26.58
N ILE A 602 3.00 -24.13 26.14
CA ILE A 602 4.00 -23.07 26.37
C ILE A 602 4.16 -22.79 27.86
N LEU A 603 3.06 -22.66 28.60
CA LEU A 603 3.10 -22.45 30.05
C LEU A 603 3.81 -23.60 30.78
N SER A 604 3.72 -24.84 30.29
CA SER A 604 4.39 -25.98 30.93
C SER A 604 5.93 -25.97 30.82
N ILE A 605 6.49 -25.18 29.89
CA ILE A 605 7.93 -25.13 29.60
C ILE A 605 8.59 -23.80 29.98
N VAL A 606 7.81 -22.77 30.32
CA VAL A 606 8.31 -21.43 30.61
C VAL A 606 8.93 -21.38 32.02
N CYS A 607 10.13 -20.82 32.08
CA CYS A 607 10.84 -20.50 33.32
C CYS A 607 10.90 -18.97 33.50
N PHE A 608 10.64 -18.50 34.71
CA PHE A 608 10.82 -17.08 35.05
C PHE A 608 11.51 -16.92 36.41
N HIS A 609 12.15 -15.77 36.61
CA HIS A 609 12.90 -15.47 37.83
C HIS A 609 12.28 -14.29 38.59
N ASN A 610 12.13 -14.45 39.91
CA ASN A 610 11.78 -13.36 40.82
C ASN A 610 13.06 -12.83 41.49
N PRO A 611 13.41 -11.53 41.35
CA PRO A 611 14.61 -10.96 41.96
C PRO A 611 14.73 -11.18 43.48
N SER A 612 13.61 -11.36 44.17
CA SER A 612 13.53 -11.55 45.62
C SER A 612 13.76 -13.00 46.08
N ASP A 613 13.80 -13.99 45.17
CA ASP A 613 14.05 -15.40 45.46
C ASP A 613 15.19 -15.92 44.57
N SER A 614 16.19 -16.59 45.14
CA SER A 614 17.39 -17.04 44.43
C SER A 614 17.12 -18.18 43.42
N ARG A 615 15.86 -18.60 43.26
CA ARG A 615 15.44 -19.76 42.47
C ARG A 615 14.59 -19.32 41.27
N GLY A 616 14.78 -19.99 40.13
CA GLY A 616 13.86 -19.88 38.98
C GLY A 616 12.61 -20.71 39.24
N TYR A 617 11.44 -20.18 38.88
CA TYR A 617 10.17 -20.89 39.00
C TYR A 617 9.86 -21.59 37.68
N LEU A 618 9.54 -22.89 37.76
CA LEU A 618 8.94 -23.65 36.67
C LEU A 618 7.42 -23.60 36.85
N PHE A 619 6.68 -23.07 35.88
CA PHE A 619 5.24 -22.81 35.99
C PHE A 619 4.37 -24.08 36.11
N ARG A 620 4.97 -25.27 36.05
CA ARG A 620 4.27 -26.56 35.93
C ARG A 620 3.36 -26.90 37.11
N ILE A 621 3.52 -26.31 38.31
CA ILE A 621 2.59 -26.47 39.45
C ILE A 621 2.64 -25.24 40.36
N ILE A 622 1.84 -24.21 40.05
CA ILE A 622 1.72 -23.02 40.91
C ILE A 622 0.24 -22.75 41.20
N LYS A 623 -0.22 -22.96 42.43
CA LYS A 623 -1.52 -22.44 42.89
C LYS A 623 -1.40 -20.92 43.05
N TYR A 624 -2.49 -20.16 42.92
CA TYR A 624 -2.43 -18.72 43.19
C TYR A 624 -3.17 -18.38 44.49
N TYR A 625 -2.84 -17.21 45.01
CA TYR A 625 -3.45 -16.73 46.23
C TYR A 625 -4.76 -15.99 45.92
N ASP A 626 -5.87 -16.48 46.47
CA ASP A 626 -7.19 -15.82 46.40
C ASP A 626 -7.42 -14.93 47.65
N ALA A 627 -8.60 -14.33 47.81
CA ALA A 627 -9.08 -13.36 48.81
C ALA A 627 -8.72 -13.57 50.31
N LEU A 628 -7.92 -14.59 50.65
CA LEU A 628 -7.48 -15.01 51.96
C LEU A 628 -6.53 -14.02 52.68
N LYS A 629 -6.82 -12.73 52.89
CA LYS A 629 -5.87 -11.68 53.42
C LYS A 629 -4.64 -12.16 54.28
N ILE A 630 -3.54 -12.61 53.66
CA ILE A 630 -2.33 -13.18 54.29
C ILE A 630 -1.42 -12.00 54.63
N PRO A 631 -0.91 -11.90 55.88
CA PRO A 631 0.06 -10.87 56.25
C PRO A 631 1.35 -10.93 55.40
N LEU A 632 1.99 -9.79 55.15
CA LEU A 632 3.19 -9.68 54.28
C LEU A 632 4.42 -10.42 54.85
N LEU A 633 4.49 -10.58 56.18
CA LEU A 633 5.61 -11.23 56.87
C LEU A 633 5.57 -12.76 56.81
N LEU A 634 4.46 -13.36 56.35
CA LEU A 634 4.33 -14.81 56.28
C LEU A 634 4.90 -15.36 54.97
N SER A 635 5.71 -16.42 55.08
CA SER A 635 6.21 -17.16 53.93
C SER A 635 5.08 -17.86 53.19
N LEU A 636 5.21 -17.96 51.87
CA LEU A 636 4.32 -18.71 51.00
C LEU A 636 4.94 -20.07 50.65
N PRO A 637 4.14 -21.12 50.46
CA PRO A 637 4.63 -22.39 49.95
C PRO A 637 5.27 -22.24 48.56
N THR A 638 6.27 -23.06 48.26
CA THR A 638 7.02 -23.02 46.99
C THR A 638 6.19 -23.33 45.74
N ASN A 639 4.99 -23.89 45.92
CA ASN A 639 4.01 -24.19 44.88
C ASN A 639 2.91 -23.12 44.80
N VAL A 640 3.15 -21.91 45.31
CA VAL A 640 2.21 -20.78 45.29
C VAL A 640 2.83 -19.56 44.62
N LEU A 641 2.06 -18.91 43.73
CA LEU A 641 2.51 -17.74 42.99
C LEU A 641 2.78 -16.59 43.97
N SER A 642 3.88 -15.86 43.78
CA SER A 642 4.18 -14.73 44.66
C SER A 642 3.07 -13.66 44.56
N ARG A 643 2.93 -12.87 45.64
CA ARG A 643 1.94 -11.80 45.73
C ARG A 643 2.09 -10.77 44.60
N ASP A 644 3.33 -10.43 44.29
CA ASP A 644 3.68 -9.43 43.29
C ASP A 644 3.23 -9.84 41.88
N ILE A 645 3.26 -11.13 41.56
CA ILE A 645 2.85 -11.64 40.24
C ILE A 645 1.33 -11.87 40.22
N SER A 646 0.75 -12.39 41.30
CA SER A 646 -0.70 -12.61 41.42
C SER A 646 -1.49 -11.31 41.30
N ALA A 647 -0.97 -10.20 41.83
CA ALA A 647 -1.61 -8.89 41.76
C ALA A 647 -1.62 -8.26 40.36
N LEU A 648 -0.75 -8.73 39.45
CA LEU A 648 -0.61 -8.21 38.09
C LEU A 648 -1.48 -8.95 37.06
N LEU A 649 -2.17 -10.02 37.48
CA LEU A 649 -3.04 -10.86 36.64
C LEU A 649 -4.47 -10.84 37.19
N SER A 650 -5.48 -10.83 36.31
CA SER A 650 -6.88 -10.88 36.74
C SER A 650 -7.30 -12.28 37.18
N ILE A 651 -8.36 -12.38 37.99
CA ILE A 651 -8.91 -13.68 38.43
C ILE A 651 -9.32 -14.55 37.23
N GLU A 652 -9.89 -13.94 36.19
CA GLU A 652 -10.23 -14.65 34.95
C GLU A 652 -8.97 -15.20 34.24
N GLN A 653 -7.87 -14.43 34.23
CA GLN A 653 -6.60 -14.90 33.67
C GLN A 653 -6.01 -16.06 34.51
N LEU A 654 -6.10 -15.98 35.83
CA LEU A 654 -5.55 -17.01 36.73
C LEU A 654 -6.35 -18.32 36.69
N GLU A 655 -7.67 -18.26 36.78
CA GLU A 655 -8.52 -19.45 36.88
C GLU A 655 -8.86 -20.05 35.51
N ARG A 656 -9.33 -19.22 34.58
CA ARG A 656 -9.88 -19.70 33.30
C ARG A 656 -8.79 -19.91 32.26
N GLN A 657 -7.85 -18.97 32.15
CA GLN A 657 -6.83 -18.99 31.12
C GLN A 657 -5.61 -19.84 31.53
N LEU A 658 -5.08 -19.63 32.73
CA LEU A 658 -3.93 -20.37 33.25
C LEU A 658 -4.29 -21.70 33.93
N SER A 659 -5.59 -21.99 34.11
CA SER A 659 -6.08 -23.20 34.79
C SER A 659 -5.51 -23.37 36.21
N LEU A 660 -5.19 -22.27 36.90
CA LEU A 660 -4.66 -22.31 38.26
C LEU A 660 -5.82 -22.41 39.26
N SER A 661 -5.66 -23.26 40.27
CA SER A 661 -6.60 -23.33 41.38
C SER A 661 -6.16 -22.39 42.52
N PRO A 662 -7.10 -21.73 43.21
CA PRO A 662 -6.78 -20.97 44.41
C PRO A 662 -6.23 -21.90 45.50
N VAL A 663 -5.26 -21.42 46.28
CA VAL A 663 -4.74 -22.13 47.45
C VAL A 663 -5.84 -22.29 48.48
N LYS A 664 -6.11 -23.54 48.90
CA LYS A 664 -7.07 -23.80 49.98
C LYS A 664 -6.39 -23.53 51.31
N PHE A 665 -7.16 -23.03 52.27
CA PHE A 665 -6.65 -22.78 53.62
C PHE A 665 -6.02 -24.03 54.26
N LYS A 666 -6.55 -25.22 53.97
CA LYS A 666 -5.96 -26.51 54.38
C LYS A 666 -4.51 -26.71 53.89
N ASP A 667 -4.21 -26.35 52.64
CA ASP A 667 -2.86 -26.48 52.10
C ASP A 667 -1.86 -25.55 52.83
N LEU A 668 -2.31 -24.35 53.24
CA LEU A 668 -1.52 -23.41 54.03
C LEU A 668 -1.35 -23.90 55.47
N PHE A 669 -2.40 -24.48 56.06
CA PHE A 669 -2.33 -25.10 57.37
C PHE A 669 -1.28 -26.21 57.39
N ASP A 670 -1.34 -27.15 56.44
CA ASP A 670 -0.36 -28.24 56.33
C ASP A 670 1.08 -27.71 56.12
N PHE A 671 1.25 -26.61 55.39
CA PHE A 671 2.54 -25.96 55.19
C PHE A 671 3.11 -25.35 56.47
N TYR A 672 2.34 -24.51 57.18
CA TYR A 672 2.82 -23.83 58.39
C TYR A 672 3.09 -24.81 59.55
N PHE A 673 2.31 -25.90 59.63
CA PHE A 673 2.48 -26.93 60.65
C PHE A 673 3.46 -28.04 60.24
N HIS A 674 4.15 -27.92 59.10
CA HIS A 674 5.23 -28.82 58.72
C HIS A 674 6.50 -28.54 59.54
N ASN A 675 7.25 -29.60 59.89
CA ASN A 675 8.41 -29.53 60.80
C ASN A 675 9.43 -28.44 60.46
N HIS A 676 9.60 -28.11 59.18
CA HIS A 676 10.56 -27.11 58.71
C HIS A 676 10.08 -25.64 58.85
N GLN A 677 8.80 -25.39 59.08
CA GLN A 677 8.23 -24.04 59.21
C GLN A 677 7.93 -23.65 60.67
N LEU A 678 8.12 -24.58 61.62
CA LEU A 678 7.81 -24.36 63.04
C LEU A 678 8.64 -23.23 63.69
N SER A 679 9.78 -22.86 63.11
CA SER A 679 10.57 -21.70 63.56
C SER A 679 9.81 -20.37 63.41
N MET A 680 8.86 -20.27 62.48
CA MET A 680 8.03 -19.06 62.30
C MET A 680 7.17 -18.74 63.51
N PHE A 681 6.72 -19.77 64.24
CA PHE A 681 5.96 -19.59 65.48
C PHE A 681 6.85 -19.09 66.63
N GLN A 682 8.17 -19.31 66.57
CA GLN A 682 9.10 -18.86 67.61
C GLN A 682 9.56 -17.41 67.43
N ASP A 683 9.41 -16.87 66.22
CA ASP A 683 9.79 -15.51 65.89
C ASP A 683 8.79 -14.50 66.50
N PRO A 684 9.25 -13.54 67.32
CA PRO A 684 8.38 -12.60 68.03
C PRO A 684 7.68 -11.58 67.11
N GLU A 685 8.18 -11.34 65.90
CA GLU A 685 7.54 -10.43 64.92
C GLU A 685 6.55 -11.17 64.01
N ILE A 686 6.88 -12.40 63.62
CA ILE A 686 6.06 -13.22 62.69
C ILE A 686 4.91 -13.92 63.41
N SER A 687 5.15 -14.47 64.60
CA SER A 687 4.16 -15.28 65.33
C SER A 687 2.84 -14.56 65.62
N PRO A 688 2.81 -13.29 66.07
CA PRO A 688 1.56 -12.56 66.28
C PRO A 688 0.68 -12.48 65.02
N GLN A 689 1.31 -12.26 63.86
CA GLN A 689 0.61 -12.18 62.58
C GLN A 689 0.09 -13.56 62.12
N LEU A 690 0.89 -14.62 62.34
CA LEU A 690 0.50 -15.99 62.05
C LEU A 690 -0.68 -16.45 62.92
N LEU A 691 -0.66 -16.13 64.21
CA LEU A 691 -1.76 -16.47 65.14
C LEU A 691 -3.04 -15.68 64.85
N SER A 692 -2.92 -14.40 64.49
CA SER A 692 -4.08 -13.61 64.03
C SER A 692 -4.66 -14.14 62.72
N PHE A 693 -3.80 -14.52 61.78
CA PHE A 693 -4.23 -15.17 60.53
C PHE A 693 -4.98 -16.48 60.80
N LEU A 694 -4.41 -17.38 61.61
CA LEU A 694 -5.07 -18.65 61.99
C LEU A 694 -6.38 -18.43 62.77
N SER A 695 -6.42 -17.43 63.66
CA SER A 695 -7.63 -17.10 64.42
C SER A 695 -8.79 -16.66 63.53
N ARG A 696 -8.50 -15.94 62.43
CA ARG A 696 -9.53 -15.46 61.49
C ARG A 696 -10.27 -16.59 60.79
N TYR A 697 -9.60 -17.72 60.54
CA TYR A 697 -10.18 -18.89 59.89
C TYR A 697 -10.56 -20.01 60.87
N SER A 698 -10.67 -19.69 62.16
CA SER A 698 -10.91 -20.67 63.22
C SER A 698 -12.21 -21.48 63.05
N GLY A 699 -13.23 -20.92 62.41
CA GLY A 699 -14.47 -21.61 62.07
C GLY A 699 -14.36 -22.68 60.98
N GLN A 700 -13.23 -22.76 60.27
CA GLN A 700 -13.00 -23.75 59.19
C GLN A 700 -12.21 -24.99 59.65
N PHE A 701 -11.70 -24.99 60.89
CA PHE A 701 -10.89 -26.10 61.42
C PHE A 701 -11.74 -27.31 61.82
N THR A 702 -11.30 -28.49 61.42
CA THR A 702 -11.79 -29.79 61.91
C THR A 702 -11.26 -30.09 63.31
N GLU A 703 -11.93 -30.96 64.07
CA GLU A 703 -11.48 -31.34 65.43
C GLU A 703 -10.09 -32.02 65.42
N THR A 704 -9.75 -32.69 64.32
CA THR A 704 -8.40 -33.24 64.08
C THR A 704 -7.35 -32.15 63.90
N GLU A 705 -7.64 -31.09 63.14
CA GLU A 705 -6.72 -29.95 62.93
C GLU A 705 -6.54 -29.14 64.22
N TRP A 706 -7.61 -28.94 64.99
CA TRP A 706 -7.53 -28.36 66.33
C TRP A 706 -6.60 -29.17 67.25
N THR A 707 -6.71 -30.50 67.21
CA THR A 707 -5.88 -31.39 68.02
C THR A 707 -4.41 -31.33 67.60
N THR A 708 -4.13 -31.34 66.29
CA THR A 708 -2.77 -31.19 65.74
C THR A 708 -2.16 -29.85 66.13
N MET A 709 -2.89 -28.75 65.90
CA MET A 709 -2.43 -27.39 66.24
C MET A 709 -2.14 -27.27 67.74
N LYS A 710 -3.05 -27.75 68.60
CA LYS A 710 -2.83 -27.75 70.05
C LYS A 710 -1.59 -28.55 70.45
N THR A 711 -1.40 -29.72 69.86
CA THR A 711 -0.23 -30.57 70.14
C THR A 711 1.07 -29.88 69.75
N VAL A 712 1.13 -29.25 68.56
CA VAL A 712 2.31 -28.53 68.09
C VAL A 712 2.59 -27.29 68.94
N LEU A 713 1.58 -26.45 69.21
CA LEU A 713 1.73 -25.21 69.98
C LEU A 713 2.02 -25.44 71.48
N TYR A 714 1.83 -26.67 71.97
CA TYR A 714 2.27 -27.11 73.31
C TYR A 714 3.75 -27.47 73.37
N THR A 715 4.42 -27.61 72.23
CA THR A 715 5.83 -28.02 72.15
C THR A 715 6.78 -26.88 71.75
N VAL A 716 6.23 -25.76 71.27
CA VAL A 716 6.99 -24.63 70.71
C VAL A 716 6.59 -23.33 71.43
N PRO A 717 7.53 -22.46 71.85
CA PRO A 717 7.21 -21.17 72.43
C PRO A 717 6.64 -20.23 71.36
N CYS A 718 5.32 -20.18 71.25
CA CYS A 718 4.63 -19.53 70.14
C CYS A 718 3.83 -18.28 70.52
N ILE A 719 3.45 -18.09 71.79
CA ILE A 719 2.62 -16.98 72.23
C ILE A 719 3.50 -15.87 72.83
N PRO A 720 3.44 -14.62 72.32
CA PRO A 720 4.14 -13.51 72.95
C PRO A 720 3.47 -13.14 74.27
N THR A 721 4.24 -13.12 75.35
CA THR A 721 3.77 -12.77 76.69
C THR A 721 4.63 -11.69 77.33
N THR A 722 4.18 -11.14 78.46
CA THR A 722 4.95 -10.22 79.32
C THR A 722 6.29 -10.81 79.80
N LYS A 723 6.51 -12.13 79.64
CA LYS A 723 7.75 -12.85 79.97
C LYS A 723 8.44 -13.47 78.76
N GLY A 724 8.27 -12.86 77.58
CA GLY A 724 8.79 -13.35 76.31
C GLY A 724 7.89 -14.41 75.66
N MET A 725 8.40 -15.10 74.64
CA MET A 725 7.67 -16.14 73.92
C MET A 725 7.48 -17.38 74.81
N LYS A 726 6.23 -17.84 74.98
CA LYS A 726 5.84 -18.99 75.79
C LYS A 726 4.93 -19.95 75.04
N MET A 727 4.85 -21.19 75.51
CA MET A 727 3.95 -22.20 74.93
C MET A 727 2.49 -21.82 75.22
N SER A 728 1.54 -22.26 74.39
CA SER A 728 0.13 -21.87 74.59
C SER A 728 -0.40 -22.34 75.95
N CYS A 729 -0.01 -23.53 76.41
CA CYS A 729 -0.39 -24.09 77.71
C CYS A 729 0.18 -23.36 78.94
N GLU A 730 1.21 -22.53 78.74
CA GLU A 730 1.86 -21.71 79.78
C GLU A 730 1.35 -20.27 79.79
N SER A 731 0.57 -19.86 78.78
CA SER A 731 0.18 -18.47 78.55
C SER A 731 -1.23 -18.16 79.09
N PHE A 732 -1.39 -16.98 79.70
CA PHE A 732 -2.65 -16.56 80.32
C PHE A 732 -3.32 -15.43 79.54
N VAL A 733 -4.60 -15.59 79.21
CA VAL A 733 -5.42 -14.55 78.58
C VAL A 733 -5.55 -13.36 79.56
N PRO A 734 -5.36 -12.10 79.11
CA PRO A 734 -5.46 -10.94 79.99
C PRO A 734 -6.84 -10.85 80.65
N SER A 735 -6.87 -10.70 81.97
CA SER A 735 -8.08 -10.48 82.77
C SER A 735 -7.71 -9.73 84.04
N ALA A 736 -8.64 -8.96 84.61
CA ALA A 736 -8.44 -8.19 85.85
C ALA A 736 -7.99 -9.03 87.05
N LEU A 737 -8.18 -10.36 86.98
CA LEU A 737 -7.85 -11.33 88.01
C LEU A 737 -6.43 -11.94 87.88
N VAL A 738 -5.70 -11.62 86.81
CA VAL A 738 -4.39 -12.24 86.52
C VAL A 738 -3.25 -11.47 87.17
N SER A 739 -2.44 -12.14 87.99
CA SER A 739 -1.27 -11.53 88.64
C SER A 739 -0.22 -11.07 87.61
N PRO A 740 0.41 -9.88 87.79
CA PRO A 740 1.49 -9.41 86.93
C PRO A 740 2.75 -10.31 86.95
N LYS A 741 2.81 -11.30 87.84
CA LYS A 741 3.87 -12.32 87.89
C LYS A 741 3.65 -13.48 86.91
N LEU A 742 2.51 -13.58 86.22
CA LEU A 742 2.22 -14.64 85.25
C LEU A 742 2.58 -14.20 83.82
N PRO A 743 2.92 -15.13 82.91
CA PRO A 743 3.13 -14.83 81.49
C PRO A 743 1.78 -14.49 80.82
N VAL A 744 1.43 -13.20 80.81
CA VAL A 744 0.19 -12.68 80.26
C VAL A 744 0.37 -12.40 78.76
N ILE A 745 -0.58 -12.82 77.93
CA ILE A 745 -0.55 -12.67 76.47
C ILE A 745 -0.53 -11.19 76.07
N VAL A 746 0.36 -10.82 75.13
CA VAL A 746 0.55 -9.44 74.62
C VAL A 746 -0.04 -9.28 73.21
N LEU A 747 -0.78 -10.27 72.71
CA LEU A 747 -1.52 -10.20 71.45
C LEU A 747 -2.68 -9.20 71.55
N ASN A 748 -3.07 -8.63 70.41
CA ASN A 748 -4.24 -7.77 70.32
C ASN A 748 -5.51 -8.63 70.44
N ILE A 749 -6.17 -8.60 71.59
CA ILE A 749 -7.36 -9.40 71.89
C ILE A 749 -8.58 -8.44 71.98
N PRO A 750 -9.69 -8.70 71.25
CA PRO A 750 -10.91 -7.92 71.40
C PRO A 750 -11.42 -7.95 72.84
N GLN A 751 -11.88 -6.82 73.38
CA GLN A 751 -12.46 -6.79 74.72
C GLN A 751 -13.83 -7.48 74.69
N ALA A 752 -14.02 -8.53 75.49
CA ALA A 752 -15.32 -9.16 75.66
C ALA A 752 -16.24 -8.27 76.51
N ASN A 753 -17.46 -8.00 76.04
CA ASN A 753 -18.49 -7.36 76.85
C ASN A 753 -19.15 -8.45 77.72
N PRO A 754 -19.39 -8.22 79.04
CA PRO A 754 -19.81 -9.29 79.95
C PRO A 754 -21.17 -9.93 79.65
N ASP A 755 -22.04 -9.25 78.90
CA ASP A 755 -23.48 -9.58 78.88
C ASP A 755 -23.99 -10.27 77.60
N ASN A 756 -23.17 -10.43 76.56
CA ASN A 756 -23.54 -11.22 75.37
C ASN A 756 -22.28 -11.87 74.79
N ASN A 757 -22.32 -13.19 74.56
CA ASN A 757 -21.21 -13.98 74.00
C ASN A 757 -20.83 -13.62 72.54
N ASP A 758 -21.22 -12.44 72.04
CA ASP A 758 -20.88 -11.94 70.72
C ASP A 758 -19.69 -10.96 70.80
N GLU A 759 -18.55 -11.36 70.24
CA GLU A 759 -17.35 -10.52 70.09
C GLU A 759 -17.64 -9.39 69.07
N HIS A 760 -17.97 -8.18 69.54
CA HIS A 760 -17.97 -7.00 68.65
C HIS A 760 -16.52 -6.58 68.36
N LEU A 761 -16.07 -6.80 67.12
CA LEU A 761 -14.81 -6.28 66.60
C LEU A 761 -14.89 -4.74 66.53
N ASN A 762 -14.18 -4.04 67.42
CA ASN A 762 -13.89 -2.62 67.21
C ASN A 762 -13.06 -2.49 65.92
N GLU A 763 -13.55 -1.72 64.95
CA GLU A 763 -12.93 -1.56 63.61
C GLU A 763 -11.49 -0.96 63.63
N ASN A 764 -10.98 -0.56 64.80
CA ASN A 764 -9.67 0.09 64.97
C ASN A 764 -8.56 -0.83 65.54
N ILE A 765 -8.78 -2.14 65.73
CA ILE A 765 -7.76 -3.06 66.26
C ILE A 765 -7.03 -3.77 65.11
N GLU A 766 -5.75 -3.50 64.91
CA GLU A 766 -4.92 -4.22 63.92
C GLU A 766 -4.62 -5.65 64.40
N ASN A 767 -4.87 -6.64 63.53
CA ASN A 767 -4.57 -8.07 63.73
C ASN A 767 -5.13 -8.68 65.04
N PRO A 768 -6.45 -8.68 65.25
CA PRO A 768 -7.06 -9.25 66.45
C PRO A 768 -6.92 -10.79 66.48
N VAL A 769 -6.80 -11.35 67.69
CA VAL A 769 -6.85 -12.78 67.97
C VAL A 769 -8.02 -13.05 68.91
N SER A 770 -8.98 -13.88 68.47
CA SER A 770 -10.21 -14.14 69.25
C SER A 770 -9.90 -14.89 70.55
N ILE A 771 -10.70 -14.61 71.59
CA ILE A 771 -10.56 -15.30 72.88
C ILE A 771 -10.94 -16.77 72.72
N TYR A 772 -11.94 -17.05 71.87
CA TYR A 772 -12.33 -18.41 71.50
C TYR A 772 -11.16 -19.22 70.93
N PHE A 773 -10.41 -18.66 69.98
CA PHE A 773 -9.23 -19.32 69.39
C PHE A 773 -8.17 -19.59 70.45
N LEU A 774 -7.82 -18.61 71.28
CA LEU A 774 -6.83 -18.75 72.36
C LEU A 774 -7.21 -19.84 73.36
N LYS A 775 -8.50 -19.94 73.72
CA LYS A 775 -9.01 -21.00 74.61
C LYS A 775 -8.90 -22.39 73.96
N ARG A 776 -9.25 -22.52 72.68
CA ARG A 776 -9.18 -23.80 71.94
C ARG A 776 -7.74 -24.30 71.78
N ILE A 777 -6.78 -23.41 71.52
CA ILE A 777 -5.34 -23.76 71.45
C ILE A 777 -4.69 -23.99 72.82
N GLY A 778 -5.44 -23.87 73.92
CA GLY A 778 -5.02 -24.25 75.27
C GLY A 778 -4.43 -23.14 76.15
N CYS A 779 -4.63 -21.86 75.80
CA CYS A 779 -4.30 -20.75 76.68
C CYS A 779 -5.26 -20.71 77.89
N ARG A 780 -4.76 -20.33 79.06
CA ARG A 780 -5.51 -20.41 80.34
C ARG A 780 -6.34 -19.15 80.57
N MET A 781 -7.57 -19.32 81.08
CA MET A 781 -8.48 -18.24 81.51
C MET A 781 -9.05 -18.54 82.90
N LEU A 782 -9.32 -17.49 83.69
CA LEU A 782 -9.98 -17.58 85.00
C LEU A 782 -11.43 -17.10 84.84
N SER A 783 -12.44 -17.94 85.12
CA SER A 783 -13.88 -17.59 85.02
C SER A 783 -14.60 -17.75 86.36
N ILE A 784 -15.58 -16.86 86.61
CA ILE A 784 -16.61 -16.93 87.66
C ILE A 784 -17.95 -17.11 86.93
N ASP A 785 -18.69 -18.16 87.26
CA ASP A 785 -20.05 -18.44 86.78
C ASP A 785 -21.09 -17.60 87.57
N ILE A 786 -22.27 -17.31 86.98
CA ILE A 786 -23.65 -17.42 87.58
C ILE A 786 -24.75 -16.52 86.89
N PHE A 787 -25.91 -17.16 86.58
CA PHE A 787 -27.34 -16.74 86.39
C PHE A 787 -27.89 -15.97 85.15
N ASP A 788 -28.66 -16.73 84.34
CA ASP A 788 -30.09 -16.62 83.93
C ASP A 788 -30.79 -15.31 83.42
N ASN A 789 -31.35 -15.48 82.20
CA ASN A 789 -32.72 -15.28 81.68
C ASN A 789 -33.36 -13.90 81.35
N ASP A 790 -33.92 -13.93 80.13
CA ASP A 790 -35.22 -13.43 79.62
C ASP A 790 -35.43 -12.01 79.03
N GLN A 791 -35.89 -12.04 77.75
CA GLN A 791 -36.86 -11.20 77.00
C GLN A 791 -36.60 -9.66 76.93
N ASP A 792 -36.83 -8.91 75.84
CA ASP A 792 -37.99 -8.91 74.95
C ASP A 792 -37.77 -7.99 73.72
N VAL A 793 -38.71 -8.06 72.77
CA VAL A 793 -38.71 -7.51 71.40
C VAL A 793 -39.19 -6.05 71.29
N SER A 794 -38.66 -5.34 70.28
CA SER A 794 -39.32 -4.35 69.40
C SER A 794 -38.78 -2.92 69.37
N MET A 795 -39.00 -2.29 68.20
CA MET A 795 -38.87 -0.87 67.83
C MET A 795 -37.55 -0.44 67.17
N GLN A 796 -37.45 -0.63 65.85
CA GLN A 796 -36.88 0.35 64.92
C GLN A 796 -37.21 -0.02 63.46
N SER A 797 -38.39 0.37 62.98
CA SER A 797 -38.76 0.30 61.55
C SER A 797 -39.47 1.59 61.19
N GLN A 798 -38.74 2.70 61.11
CA GLN A 798 -39.28 3.96 60.56
C GLN A 798 -38.22 4.99 60.14
N SER A 799 -37.02 4.57 59.75
CA SER A 799 -36.00 5.50 59.22
C SER A 799 -35.30 5.04 57.93
N MET A 800 -35.75 3.95 57.31
CA MET A 800 -35.19 3.45 56.04
C MET A 800 -36.08 3.71 54.82
N GLU A 801 -37.38 3.97 55.00
CA GLU A 801 -38.30 4.29 53.88
C GLU A 801 -38.10 5.69 53.31
N ILE A 802 -37.60 6.65 54.09
CA ILE A 802 -37.38 8.02 53.64
C ILE A 802 -36.07 8.13 52.82
N PHE A 803 -35.13 7.20 53.00
CA PHE A 803 -33.87 7.16 52.23
C PHE A 803 -34.04 6.45 50.86
N ILE A 804 -34.88 5.41 50.80
CA ILE A 804 -35.14 4.66 49.56
C ILE A 804 -35.93 5.48 48.52
N GLN A 805 -36.82 6.38 48.94
CA GLN A 805 -37.54 7.27 48.02
C GLN A 805 -36.67 8.38 47.41
N LYS A 806 -35.51 8.68 48.00
CA LYS A 806 -34.58 9.68 47.46
C LYS A 806 -33.68 9.10 46.35
N LEU A 807 -33.30 7.83 46.48
CA LEU A 807 -32.46 7.11 45.50
C LEU A 807 -33.20 6.73 44.20
N ILE A 808 -34.53 6.59 44.24
CA ILE A 808 -35.34 6.31 43.04
C ILE A 808 -35.50 7.56 42.16
N LYS A 809 -35.36 8.76 42.72
CA LYS A 809 -35.52 10.04 42.01
C LYS A 809 -34.25 10.52 41.30
N GLU A 810 -33.07 10.03 41.70
CA GLU A 810 -31.78 10.35 41.06
C GLU A 810 -31.38 9.39 39.92
N ARG A 811 -32.08 8.25 39.74
CA ARG A 811 -31.79 7.30 38.65
C ARG A 811 -32.41 7.70 37.29
N LYS A 812 -33.27 8.72 37.24
CA LYS A 812 -34.13 8.98 36.07
C LYS A 812 -33.67 10.03 35.06
N ASN A 813 -32.44 10.53 35.13
CA ASN A 813 -31.91 11.43 34.10
C ASN A 813 -30.42 11.15 33.80
N MET A 814 -30.13 10.40 32.73
CA MET A 814 -29.19 10.79 31.67
C MET A 814 -28.98 9.66 30.64
N SER A 815 -28.97 10.09 29.37
CA SER A 815 -28.45 9.40 28.18
C SER A 815 -29.24 8.21 27.62
N GLU A 816 -30.39 8.50 27.00
CA GLU A 816 -31.00 7.56 26.02
C GLU A 816 -31.45 8.22 24.70
N THR A 817 -31.03 9.47 24.44
CA THR A 817 -31.41 10.19 23.20
C THR A 817 -30.25 10.52 22.26
N ASP A 818 -28.99 10.52 22.71
CA ASP A 818 -27.84 10.90 21.85
C ASP A 818 -27.01 9.70 21.35
N PHE A 819 -27.26 8.48 21.83
CA PHE A 819 -26.46 7.30 21.46
C PHE A 819 -27.07 6.49 20.29
N ASN A 820 -28.37 6.61 20.04
CA ASN A 820 -29.07 5.82 19.01
C ASN A 820 -29.27 6.53 17.66
N GLU A 821 -29.03 7.84 17.55
CA GLU A 821 -29.15 8.56 16.26
C GLU A 821 -27.90 8.49 15.37
N LEU A 822 -26.75 8.09 15.90
CA LEU A 822 -25.46 8.15 15.19
C LEU A 822 -24.96 6.82 14.61
N LYS A 823 -25.55 5.67 14.98
CA LYS A 823 -25.08 4.34 14.52
C LYS A 823 -25.87 3.76 13.34
N GLN A 824 -27.10 4.21 13.09
CA GLN A 824 -27.92 3.74 11.96
C GLN A 824 -27.92 4.67 10.73
N LYS A 825 -27.56 5.96 10.87
CA LYS A 825 -27.68 6.94 9.77
C LYS A 825 -26.51 6.94 8.76
N LYS A 826 -25.32 6.44 9.11
CA LYS A 826 -24.12 6.53 8.25
C LYS A 826 -24.05 5.38 7.24
N SER A 827 -24.21 4.14 7.69
CA SER A 827 -24.12 2.94 6.83
C SER A 827 -25.35 2.71 5.93
N LEU A 828 -26.55 3.15 6.37
CA LEU A 828 -27.78 3.00 5.57
C LEU A 828 -27.84 4.00 4.40
N ARG A 829 -27.22 5.18 4.53
CA ARG A 829 -27.18 6.20 3.47
C ARG A 829 -26.22 5.81 2.34
N GLU A 830 -25.05 5.27 2.67
CA GLU A 830 -24.08 4.77 1.67
C GLU A 830 -24.65 3.60 0.86
N LEU A 831 -25.40 2.70 1.50
CA LEU A 831 -26.06 1.57 0.84
C LEU A 831 -27.21 2.04 -0.08
N HIS A 832 -27.99 3.04 0.36
CA HIS A 832 -29.09 3.61 -0.41
C HIS A 832 -28.62 4.49 -1.59
N ASP A 833 -27.43 5.08 -1.50
CA ASP A 833 -26.76 5.80 -2.58
C ASP A 833 -26.13 4.85 -3.61
N LEU A 834 -25.55 3.72 -3.18
CA LEU A 834 -25.08 2.65 -4.07
C LEU A 834 -26.23 1.94 -4.80
N GLU A 835 -27.33 1.63 -4.11
CA GLU A 835 -28.54 1.04 -4.71
C GLU A 835 -29.21 1.97 -5.74
N ARG A 836 -29.05 3.30 -5.60
CA ARG A 836 -29.50 4.28 -6.61
C ARG A 836 -28.59 4.36 -7.83
N GLN A 837 -27.29 4.14 -7.67
CA GLN A 837 -26.31 4.26 -8.76
C GLN A 837 -26.31 3.04 -9.69
N VAL A 838 -26.61 1.84 -9.17
CA VAL A 838 -26.60 0.59 -9.97
C VAL A 838 -27.59 0.61 -11.15
N PRO A 839 -28.86 1.05 -10.99
CA PRO A 839 -29.80 1.14 -12.12
C PRO A 839 -29.40 2.20 -13.15
N GLU A 840 -28.83 3.34 -12.72
CA GLU A 840 -28.35 4.39 -13.63
C GLU A 840 -27.14 3.94 -14.44
N LEU A 841 -26.21 3.23 -13.82
CA LEU A 841 -25.03 2.67 -14.50
C LEU A 841 -25.42 1.53 -15.45
N ARG A 842 -26.35 0.65 -15.05
CA ARG A 842 -26.93 -0.38 -15.93
C ARG A 842 -27.62 0.24 -17.14
N LYS A 843 -28.43 1.28 -16.94
CA LYS A 843 -29.09 2.00 -18.03
C LYS A 843 -28.09 2.67 -18.98
N LYS A 844 -27.01 3.27 -18.46
CA LYS A 844 -25.93 3.85 -19.29
C LYS A 844 -25.17 2.77 -20.06
N ALA A 845 -24.92 1.62 -19.44
CA ALA A 845 -24.28 0.47 -20.08
C ALA A 845 -25.17 -0.12 -21.19
N ASP A 846 -26.47 -0.26 -20.95
CA ASP A 846 -27.44 -0.74 -21.94
C ASP A 846 -27.63 0.25 -23.09
N ASP A 847 -27.63 1.56 -22.81
CA ASP A 847 -27.67 2.62 -23.83
C ASP A 847 -26.39 2.62 -24.68
N GLU A 848 -25.21 2.39 -24.08
CA GLU A 848 -23.96 2.21 -24.82
C GLU A 848 -23.96 0.91 -25.65
N ARG A 849 -24.50 -0.18 -25.08
CA ARG A 849 -24.63 -1.48 -25.74
C ARG A 849 -25.52 -1.38 -26.97
N ALA A 850 -26.69 -0.76 -26.84
CA ALA A 850 -27.61 -0.54 -27.95
C ALA A 850 -27.00 0.34 -29.06
N LYS A 851 -26.23 1.39 -28.69
CA LYS A 851 -25.53 2.24 -29.67
C LYS A 851 -24.41 1.50 -30.41
N LYS A 852 -23.67 0.65 -29.72
CA LYS A 852 -22.56 -0.13 -30.30
C LYS A 852 -23.08 -1.31 -31.13
N GLU A 853 -24.15 -1.98 -30.71
CA GLU A 853 -24.81 -3.04 -31.46
C GLU A 853 -25.49 -2.48 -32.72
N ALA A 854 -26.08 -1.27 -32.65
CA ALA A 854 -26.54 -0.54 -33.83
C ALA A 854 -25.39 -0.18 -34.79
N ALA A 855 -24.21 0.19 -34.28
CA ALA A 855 -23.03 0.45 -35.11
C ALA A 855 -22.48 -0.82 -35.78
N VAL A 856 -22.50 -1.96 -35.07
CA VAL A 856 -22.08 -3.27 -35.61
C VAL A 856 -23.06 -3.78 -36.66
N ASN A 857 -24.37 -3.68 -36.43
CA ASN A 857 -25.39 -4.08 -37.41
C ASN A 857 -25.32 -3.21 -38.67
N LYS A 858 -25.03 -1.92 -38.53
CA LYS A 858 -24.86 -0.99 -39.64
C LYS A 858 -23.56 -1.22 -40.43
N LEU A 859 -22.48 -1.60 -39.75
CA LEU A 859 -21.24 -2.07 -40.40
C LEU A 859 -21.47 -3.39 -41.13
N GLN A 860 -22.27 -4.29 -40.54
CA GLN A 860 -22.64 -5.56 -41.17
C GLN A 860 -23.50 -5.33 -42.43
N GLU A 861 -24.43 -4.36 -42.40
CA GLU A 861 -25.24 -3.91 -43.55
C GLU A 861 -24.39 -3.29 -44.67
N ILE A 862 -23.38 -2.48 -44.33
CA ILE A 862 -22.42 -1.92 -45.29
C ILE A 862 -21.56 -3.02 -45.95
N VAL A 863 -21.27 -4.10 -45.22
CA VAL A 863 -20.54 -5.26 -45.73
C VAL A 863 -21.42 -6.16 -46.61
N THR A 864 -22.72 -6.31 -46.32
CA THR A 864 -23.64 -7.11 -47.16
C THR A 864 -24.18 -6.38 -48.39
N ASN A 865 -24.29 -5.04 -48.38
CA ASN A 865 -24.81 -4.25 -49.51
C ASN A 865 -23.94 -3.02 -49.84
N PRO A 866 -22.69 -3.20 -50.30
CA PRO A 866 -21.77 -2.11 -50.62
C PRO A 866 -22.22 -1.20 -51.78
N MET A 867 -23.26 -1.60 -52.54
CA MET A 867 -23.75 -0.89 -53.73
C MET A 867 -24.66 0.33 -53.44
N GLN A 868 -25.20 0.50 -52.23
CA GLN A 868 -26.15 1.59 -51.94
C GLN A 868 -25.57 2.79 -51.15
N HIS A 869 -24.35 2.69 -50.61
CA HIS A 869 -23.82 3.69 -49.66
C HIS A 869 -22.50 4.36 -50.04
N ASN A 870 -22.06 4.26 -51.29
CA ASN A 870 -20.83 4.91 -51.76
C ASN A 870 -21.15 6.14 -52.65
N PRO A 871 -20.77 7.38 -52.29
CA PRO A 871 -21.03 8.59 -53.08
C PRO A 871 -20.31 8.63 -54.44
N PHE A 872 -19.43 7.66 -54.72
CA PHE A 872 -18.58 7.65 -55.92
C PHE A 872 -19.22 7.06 -57.19
N TYR A 873 -20.47 6.59 -57.15
CA TYR A 873 -21.15 6.04 -58.33
C TYR A 873 -22.14 7.03 -58.94
N SER A 874 -21.60 8.04 -59.64
CA SER A 874 -22.35 8.77 -60.65
C SER A 874 -21.41 9.36 -61.71
N ARG A 875 -20.88 8.49 -62.58
CA ARG A 875 -20.53 8.80 -63.98
C ARG A 875 -20.08 7.55 -64.75
N PRO A 876 -20.58 7.30 -65.97
CA PRO A 876 -20.19 6.15 -66.77
C PRO A 876 -19.02 6.51 -67.70
N THR A 877 -17.91 5.78 -67.61
CA THR A 877 -16.89 5.73 -68.68
C THR A 877 -16.29 4.33 -68.84
N GLY A 878 -16.44 3.82 -70.08
CA GLY A 878 -15.45 3.05 -70.85
C GLY A 878 -14.82 1.79 -70.24
N GLY A 879 -15.17 0.63 -70.80
CA GLY A 879 -14.60 -0.66 -70.43
C GLY A 879 -13.11 -0.83 -70.76
N SER A 880 -12.35 -1.35 -69.78
CA SER A 880 -11.26 -2.35 -69.95
C SER A 880 -10.57 -2.76 -68.63
N ARG A 881 -11.17 -2.52 -67.46
CA ARG A 881 -10.57 -2.87 -66.15
C ARG A 881 -11.53 -3.62 -65.23
N ARG A 882 -12.18 -4.68 -65.70
CA ARG A 882 -13.07 -5.49 -64.82
C ARG A 882 -12.27 -6.39 -63.86
N HIS A 883 -11.18 -7.00 -64.32
CA HIS A 883 -10.50 -8.03 -63.51
C HIS A 883 -9.64 -7.47 -62.36
N ASP A 884 -8.93 -6.35 -62.57
CA ASP A 884 -8.18 -5.68 -61.49
C ASP A 884 -9.10 -5.00 -60.47
N ARG A 885 -10.29 -4.56 -60.90
CA ARG A 885 -11.28 -3.94 -60.02
C ARG A 885 -11.91 -4.98 -59.09
N ASP A 886 -12.27 -6.16 -59.61
CA ASP A 886 -12.75 -7.29 -58.81
C ASP A 886 -11.70 -7.80 -57.81
N ARG A 887 -10.41 -7.78 -58.18
CA ARG A 887 -9.31 -8.18 -57.28
C ARG A 887 -9.09 -7.17 -56.16
N ASN A 888 -9.15 -5.87 -56.45
CA ASN A 888 -9.09 -4.82 -55.43
C ASN A 888 -10.32 -4.83 -54.53
N GLU A 889 -11.53 -5.06 -55.08
CA GLU A 889 -12.76 -5.19 -54.30
C GLU A 889 -12.68 -6.38 -53.34
N ARG A 890 -12.24 -7.56 -53.79
CA ARG A 890 -12.04 -8.72 -52.91
C ARG A 890 -11.00 -8.47 -51.82
N ASN A 891 -9.93 -7.74 -52.12
CA ASN A 891 -8.90 -7.40 -51.14
C ASN A 891 -9.39 -6.37 -50.10
N VAL A 892 -10.20 -5.40 -50.51
CA VAL A 892 -10.82 -4.41 -49.61
C VAL A 892 -11.87 -5.09 -48.73
N VAL A 893 -12.74 -5.94 -49.29
CA VAL A 893 -13.71 -6.72 -48.52
C VAL A 893 -13.01 -7.62 -47.51
N ARG A 894 -11.95 -8.33 -47.90
CA ARG A 894 -11.16 -9.17 -46.98
C ARG A 894 -10.48 -8.37 -45.87
N ARG A 895 -9.99 -7.16 -46.15
CA ARG A 895 -9.42 -6.24 -45.13
C ARG A 895 -10.49 -5.73 -44.17
N LEU A 896 -11.68 -5.40 -44.68
CA LEU A 896 -12.82 -4.97 -43.87
C LEU A 896 -13.34 -6.12 -43.00
N GLU A 897 -13.39 -7.35 -43.51
CA GLU A 897 -13.72 -8.55 -42.74
C GLU A 897 -12.69 -8.83 -41.63
N GLN A 898 -11.40 -8.68 -41.93
CA GLN A 898 -10.33 -8.83 -40.93
C GLN A 898 -10.40 -7.73 -39.85
N ALA A 899 -10.61 -6.48 -40.23
CA ALA A 899 -10.79 -5.38 -39.29
C ALA A 899 -12.05 -5.56 -38.43
N LEU A 900 -13.16 -6.03 -39.01
CA LEU A 900 -14.40 -6.35 -38.30
C LEU A 900 -14.18 -7.49 -37.31
N THR A 901 -13.40 -8.51 -37.68
CA THR A 901 -13.10 -9.65 -36.79
C THR A 901 -12.22 -9.21 -35.61
N VAL A 902 -11.22 -8.37 -35.86
CA VAL A 902 -10.36 -7.80 -34.81
C VAL A 902 -11.17 -6.92 -33.85
N GLU A 903 -12.08 -6.09 -34.36
CA GLU A 903 -12.92 -5.27 -33.49
C GLU A 903 -13.99 -6.08 -32.76
N ARG A 904 -14.52 -7.15 -33.34
CA ARG A 904 -15.38 -8.12 -32.61
C ARG A 904 -14.61 -8.77 -31.46
N MET A 905 -13.35 -9.15 -31.66
CA MET A 905 -12.52 -9.74 -30.61
C MET A 905 -12.21 -8.73 -29.49
N LYS A 906 -11.87 -7.48 -29.82
CA LYS A 906 -11.67 -6.42 -28.83
C LYS A 906 -12.95 -6.10 -28.06
N TYR A 907 -14.09 -6.04 -28.74
CA TYR A 907 -15.39 -5.83 -28.09
C TYR A 907 -15.75 -6.98 -27.15
N THR A 908 -15.55 -8.22 -27.57
CA THR A 908 -15.80 -9.41 -26.73
C THR A 908 -14.88 -9.42 -25.50
N LYS A 909 -13.62 -9.00 -25.66
CA LYS A 909 -12.68 -8.89 -24.54
C LYS A 909 -13.12 -7.81 -23.54
N LEU A 910 -13.47 -6.62 -24.04
CA LEU A 910 -13.97 -5.52 -23.19
C LEU A 910 -15.29 -5.89 -22.51
N GLN A 911 -16.15 -6.67 -23.17
CA GLN A 911 -17.39 -7.16 -22.61
C GLN A 911 -17.14 -8.13 -21.45
N ASN A 912 -16.20 -9.07 -21.62
CA ASN A 912 -15.82 -9.98 -20.55
C ASN A 912 -15.19 -9.22 -19.36
N GLU A 913 -14.30 -8.26 -19.62
CA GLU A 913 -13.69 -7.43 -18.56
C GLU A 913 -14.74 -6.64 -17.76
N LYS A 914 -15.78 -6.13 -18.44
CA LYS A 914 -16.88 -5.40 -17.77
C LYS A 914 -17.86 -6.33 -17.06
N ASP A 915 -18.13 -7.52 -17.60
CA ASP A 915 -18.95 -8.53 -16.95
C ASP A 915 -18.25 -9.10 -15.70
N ASP A 916 -16.92 -9.24 -15.73
CA ASP A 916 -16.08 -9.61 -14.59
C ASP A 916 -16.09 -8.53 -13.50
N GLU A 917 -15.98 -7.25 -13.89
CA GLU A 917 -16.06 -6.09 -12.96
C GLU A 917 -17.45 -5.95 -12.32
N VAL A 918 -18.52 -6.30 -13.03
CA VAL A 918 -19.88 -6.35 -12.47
C VAL A 918 -20.06 -7.57 -11.56
N ALA A 919 -19.43 -8.70 -11.88
CA ALA A 919 -19.48 -9.91 -11.06
C ALA A 919 -18.76 -9.72 -9.72
N THR A 920 -17.58 -9.09 -9.70
CA THR A 920 -16.85 -8.78 -8.45
C THR A 920 -17.65 -7.83 -7.57
N LEU A 921 -18.23 -6.76 -8.13
CA LEU A 921 -19.08 -5.84 -7.38
C LEU A 921 -20.35 -6.51 -6.81
N LEU A 922 -20.95 -7.45 -7.54
CA LEU A 922 -22.08 -8.23 -7.03
C LEU A 922 -21.67 -9.19 -5.91
N GLU A 923 -20.46 -9.75 -5.97
CA GLU A 923 -19.91 -10.60 -4.93
C GLU A 923 -19.63 -9.81 -3.64
N ASP A 924 -19.09 -8.61 -3.76
CA ASP A 924 -18.86 -7.68 -2.63
C ASP A 924 -20.18 -7.22 -2.00
N ILE A 925 -21.20 -6.89 -2.81
CA ILE A 925 -22.55 -6.56 -2.30
C ILE A 925 -23.15 -7.75 -1.53
N ASN A 926 -23.01 -8.98 -2.05
CA ASN A 926 -23.52 -10.17 -1.38
C ASN A 926 -22.75 -10.49 -0.10
N LYS A 927 -21.44 -10.22 -0.06
CA LYS A 927 -20.60 -10.35 1.14
C LYS A 927 -21.05 -9.38 2.23
N LEU A 928 -21.26 -8.10 1.87
CA LEU A 928 -21.79 -7.09 2.78
C LEU A 928 -23.21 -7.42 3.27
N LYS A 929 -24.08 -7.95 2.40
CA LYS A 929 -25.41 -8.41 2.80
C LYS A 929 -25.35 -9.55 3.82
N ARG A 930 -24.49 -10.55 3.62
CA ARG A 930 -24.31 -11.64 4.59
C ARG A 930 -23.77 -11.13 5.92
N GLU A 931 -22.83 -10.19 5.89
CA GLU A 931 -22.29 -9.61 7.12
C GLU A 931 -23.34 -8.81 7.90
N LEU A 932 -24.23 -8.11 7.19
CA LEU A 932 -25.39 -7.44 7.80
C LEU A 932 -26.43 -8.43 8.35
N GLU A 933 -26.68 -9.55 7.67
CA GLU A 933 -27.57 -10.62 8.13
C GLU A 933 -27.02 -11.25 9.42
N ILE A 934 -25.72 -11.60 9.44
CA ILE A 934 -25.04 -12.16 10.62
C ILE A 934 -25.12 -11.17 11.81
N ARG A 935 -24.83 -9.89 11.57
CA ARG A 935 -24.93 -8.84 12.60
C ARG A 935 -26.38 -8.64 13.08
N ARG A 936 -27.38 -8.87 12.22
CA ARG A 936 -28.81 -8.78 12.57
C ARG A 936 -29.23 -9.95 13.44
N ASP A 937 -28.80 -11.16 13.10
CA ASP A 937 -29.04 -12.38 13.88
C ASP A 937 -28.35 -12.32 15.24
N GLU A 938 -27.14 -11.75 15.32
CA GLU A 938 -26.45 -11.47 16.59
C GLU A 938 -27.25 -10.49 17.46
N ILE A 939 -27.78 -9.42 16.87
CA ILE A 939 -28.62 -8.45 17.59
C ILE A 939 -29.93 -9.09 18.06
N GLU A 940 -30.55 -9.95 17.26
CA GLU A 940 -31.75 -10.69 17.66
C GLU A 940 -31.46 -11.70 18.77
N LYS A 941 -30.33 -12.42 18.72
CA LYS A 941 -29.87 -13.26 19.84
C LYS A 941 -29.63 -12.45 21.10
N PHE A 942 -29.01 -11.28 21.00
CA PHE A 942 -28.82 -10.39 22.15
C PHE A 942 -30.14 -9.85 22.69
N LYS A 943 -31.12 -9.55 21.83
CA LYS A 943 -32.48 -9.18 22.25
C LYS A 943 -33.20 -10.33 22.95
N GLN A 944 -33.14 -11.55 22.42
CA GLN A 944 -33.73 -12.72 23.06
C GLN A 944 -33.04 -13.07 24.39
N GLN A 945 -31.73 -12.86 24.51
CA GLN A 945 -31.01 -12.99 25.78
C GLN A 945 -31.38 -11.90 26.80
N LEU A 946 -31.73 -10.70 26.33
CA LEU A 946 -32.25 -9.63 27.18
C LEU A 946 -33.70 -9.90 27.60
N GLU A 947 -34.55 -10.38 26.69
CA GLU A 947 -35.96 -10.72 26.96
C GLU A 947 -36.12 -11.95 27.86
N SER A 948 -35.23 -12.94 27.74
CA SER A 948 -35.16 -14.09 28.67
C SER A 948 -34.61 -13.70 30.04
N ARG A 949 -33.80 -12.64 30.14
CA ARG A 949 -33.33 -12.08 31.42
C ARG A 949 -34.36 -11.17 32.09
N THR A 950 -35.28 -10.57 31.33
CA THR A 950 -36.38 -9.75 31.90
C THR A 950 -37.64 -10.58 32.21
N SER A 951 -37.75 -11.82 31.73
CA SER A 951 -38.96 -12.65 31.89
C SER A 951 -38.82 -13.83 32.87
N ASN A 952 -37.66 -14.06 33.48
CA ASN A 952 -37.45 -15.18 34.40
C ASN A 952 -37.38 -14.73 35.88
N ASP A 953 -38.53 -14.35 36.41
CA ASP A 953 -38.89 -14.56 37.82
C ASP A 953 -39.92 -15.70 37.87
N ASN A 954 -39.44 -16.95 38.03
CA ASN A 954 -40.04 -18.11 38.74
C ASN A 954 -39.65 -19.46 38.14
N ILE A 955 -39.43 -20.42 39.05
CA ILE A 955 -38.87 -21.77 38.88
C ILE A 955 -39.98 -22.80 38.60
N SER A 956 -39.80 -23.73 37.65
CA SER A 956 -39.85 -25.20 37.88
C SER A 956 -39.57 -26.05 36.63
N SER A 957 -38.88 -27.16 36.88
CA SER A 957 -38.58 -28.36 36.06
C SER A 957 -39.62 -28.85 35.04
N ILE A 958 -39.15 -29.40 33.92
CA ILE A 958 -39.51 -30.75 33.39
C ILE A 958 -38.50 -31.15 32.29
N ALA A 959 -38.24 -32.46 32.24
CA ALA A 959 -37.21 -33.16 31.48
C ALA A 959 -37.59 -33.44 30.01
N GLU A 960 -36.54 -33.74 29.23
CA GLU A 960 -36.48 -34.56 28.01
C GLU A 960 -37.41 -34.25 26.83
N GLU A 961 -36.81 -33.80 25.71
CA GLU A 961 -36.73 -34.64 24.51
C GLU A 961 -35.60 -34.14 23.58
N VAL A 962 -34.81 -35.10 23.11
CA VAL A 962 -33.70 -34.96 22.19
C VAL A 962 -34.25 -34.74 20.79
N ASP A 963 -33.93 -33.61 20.15
CA ASP A 963 -33.98 -33.49 18.69
C ASP A 963 -32.58 -33.13 18.19
N ASP A 964 -31.82 -34.20 17.97
CA ASP A 964 -30.52 -34.22 17.32
C ASP A 964 -30.72 -34.15 15.81
N ASP A 965 -30.74 -32.94 15.24
CA ASP A 965 -30.77 -32.77 13.78
C ASP A 965 -29.93 -31.55 13.32
N SER A 966 -28.76 -31.36 13.93
CA SER A 966 -27.75 -30.39 13.43
C SER A 966 -26.62 -31.07 12.65
N LYS A 967 -26.96 -31.49 11.42
CA LYS A 967 -26.11 -31.57 10.21
C LYS A 967 -24.62 -31.94 10.37
N ASP A 968 -24.34 -33.21 10.62
CA ASP A 968 -23.03 -33.85 10.35
C ASP A 968 -22.84 -34.16 8.84
N TYR A 969 -22.90 -33.14 7.99
CA TYR A 969 -22.53 -33.28 6.57
C TYR A 969 -21.85 -32.01 6.04
N LEU A 970 -20.71 -32.20 5.38
CA LEU A 970 -20.00 -31.12 4.70
C LEU A 970 -20.59 -30.92 3.30
N GLU A 971 -21.13 -29.74 3.03
CA GLU A 971 -21.62 -29.36 1.70
C GLU A 971 -20.73 -28.28 1.07
N SER A 972 -20.35 -28.48 -0.19
CA SER A 972 -19.59 -27.50 -0.96
C SER A 972 -19.87 -27.65 -2.45
N TRP A 973 -19.62 -26.59 -3.21
CA TRP A 973 -19.78 -26.63 -4.66
C TRP A 973 -18.49 -27.08 -5.33
N VAL A 974 -18.57 -28.15 -6.12
CA VAL A 974 -17.44 -28.68 -6.88
C VAL A 974 -17.70 -28.50 -8.37
N GLN A 975 -16.65 -28.15 -9.11
CA GLN A 975 -16.72 -28.10 -10.57
C GLN A 975 -16.25 -29.44 -11.16
N THR A 976 -17.12 -30.11 -11.90
CA THR A 976 -16.80 -31.34 -12.64
C THR A 976 -16.86 -31.10 -14.14
N PRO A 977 -16.06 -31.78 -14.96
CA PRO A 977 -16.06 -31.54 -16.40
C PRO A 977 -17.38 -32.02 -17.04
N LYS A 978 -17.96 -31.26 -17.97
CA LYS A 978 -19.22 -31.66 -18.65
C LYS A 978 -19.02 -32.92 -19.51
N LYS A 979 -17.85 -33.09 -20.11
CA LYS A 979 -17.37 -34.26 -20.89
C LYS A 979 -15.84 -34.32 -20.85
N SER A 980 -15.24 -35.41 -21.36
CA SER A 980 -13.78 -35.64 -21.35
C SER A 980 -12.95 -34.53 -22.03
N ASN A 981 -13.51 -33.80 -23.01
CA ASN A 981 -12.80 -32.70 -23.68
C ASN A 981 -13.17 -31.33 -23.08
N ILE A 982 -12.40 -30.91 -22.06
CA ILE A 982 -12.69 -29.76 -21.20
C ILE A 982 -12.63 -28.42 -21.95
N GLN A 983 -11.78 -28.28 -22.97
CA GLN A 983 -11.65 -27.04 -23.76
C GLN A 983 -12.90 -26.69 -24.58
N LYS A 984 -13.71 -27.69 -24.97
CA LYS A 984 -14.90 -27.47 -25.81
C LYS A 984 -16.19 -27.38 -25.02
N TYR A 985 -16.29 -28.11 -23.90
CA TYR A 985 -17.55 -28.28 -23.16
C TYR A 985 -17.55 -27.62 -21.79
N GLY A 986 -16.37 -27.19 -21.29
CA GLY A 986 -16.25 -26.48 -20.02
C GLY A 986 -16.62 -27.31 -18.79
N TRP A 987 -16.71 -26.62 -17.66
CA TRP A 987 -17.01 -27.20 -16.35
C TRP A 987 -18.50 -27.02 -16.01
N LYS A 988 -19.06 -27.95 -15.23
CA LYS A 988 -20.37 -27.82 -14.60
C LYS A 988 -20.19 -27.76 -13.09
N LYS A 989 -20.94 -26.88 -12.44
CA LYS A 989 -20.99 -26.74 -10.98
C LYS A 989 -21.98 -27.78 -10.45
N GLN A 990 -21.56 -28.61 -9.51
CA GLN A 990 -22.38 -29.63 -8.85
C GLN A 990 -22.24 -29.49 -7.34
N LEU A 991 -23.34 -29.70 -6.62
CA LEU A 991 -23.36 -29.65 -5.16
C LEU A 991 -22.79 -30.96 -4.63
N ALA A 992 -21.72 -30.90 -3.87
CA ALA A 992 -21.09 -32.04 -3.24
C ALA A 992 -21.46 -32.12 -1.77
N VAL A 993 -22.02 -33.25 -1.35
CA VAL A 993 -22.42 -33.51 0.04
C VAL A 993 -21.65 -34.73 0.54
N LEU A 994 -20.83 -34.53 1.56
CA LEU A 994 -20.07 -35.59 2.22
C LEU A 994 -20.84 -36.08 3.45
N LYS A 995 -21.29 -37.33 3.41
CA LYS A 995 -22.04 -37.97 4.49
C LYS A 995 -21.45 -39.33 4.83
N LYS A 996 -20.93 -39.50 6.07
CA LYS A 996 -20.44 -40.78 6.63
C LYS A 996 -19.65 -41.63 5.62
N ASN A 997 -18.56 -41.08 5.07
CA ASN A 997 -17.67 -41.69 4.07
C ASN A 997 -18.22 -41.86 2.64
N ARG A 998 -19.30 -41.15 2.29
CA ARG A 998 -19.81 -41.07 0.91
C ARG A 998 -19.85 -39.64 0.42
N LEU A 999 -19.28 -39.41 -0.76
CA LEU A 999 -19.40 -38.15 -1.49
C LEU A 999 -20.52 -38.26 -2.51
N LEU A 1000 -21.56 -37.44 -2.35
CA LEU A 1000 -22.74 -37.39 -3.19
C LEU A 1000 -22.75 -36.08 -4.01
N LEU A 1001 -22.80 -36.18 -5.34
CA LEU A 1001 -22.85 -35.01 -6.23
C LEU A 1001 -24.24 -34.83 -6.85
N TYR A 1002 -24.83 -33.65 -6.66
CA TYR A 1002 -26.14 -33.25 -7.20
C TYR A 1002 -25.97 -32.18 -8.28
N ASN A 1003 -26.87 -32.13 -9.27
CA ASN A 1003 -26.85 -31.06 -10.27
C ASN A 1003 -27.49 -29.76 -9.73
N SER A 1004 -28.44 -29.89 -8.80
CA SER A 1004 -29.14 -28.78 -8.16
C SER A 1004 -29.47 -29.11 -6.69
N GLU A 1005 -29.60 -28.08 -5.85
CA GLU A 1005 -30.06 -28.19 -4.45
C GLU A 1005 -31.45 -28.83 -4.31
N LYS A 1006 -32.26 -28.80 -5.38
CA LYS A 1006 -33.62 -29.36 -5.38
C LYS A 1006 -33.68 -30.83 -5.79
N ASP A 1007 -32.56 -31.40 -6.23
CA ASP A 1007 -32.52 -32.79 -6.67
C ASP A 1007 -32.59 -33.73 -5.46
N GLN A 1008 -33.61 -34.59 -5.42
CA GLN A 1008 -33.77 -35.57 -4.33
C GLN A 1008 -32.83 -36.77 -4.44
N GLN A 1009 -32.11 -36.92 -5.57
CA GLN A 1009 -31.21 -38.04 -5.83
C GLN A 1009 -29.86 -37.54 -6.38
N ALA A 1010 -28.77 -38.12 -5.86
CA ALA A 1010 -27.42 -37.80 -6.29
C ALA A 1010 -27.13 -38.40 -7.68
N VAL A 1011 -26.46 -37.64 -8.53
CA VAL A 1011 -26.10 -38.03 -9.90
C VAL A 1011 -24.84 -38.92 -9.89
N ILE A 1012 -23.96 -38.71 -8.92
CA ILE A 1012 -22.73 -39.47 -8.72
C ILE A 1012 -22.57 -39.74 -7.23
N SER A 1013 -22.31 -40.99 -6.87
CA SER A 1013 -22.02 -41.42 -5.50
C SER A 1013 -20.64 -42.09 -5.50
N ILE A 1014 -19.74 -41.61 -4.63
CA ILE A 1014 -18.38 -42.14 -4.49
C ILE A 1014 -18.20 -42.55 -3.04
N ASP A 1015 -17.88 -43.83 -2.81
CA ASP A 1015 -17.45 -44.32 -1.50
C ASP A 1015 -15.99 -43.90 -1.28
N ILE A 1016 -15.71 -43.27 -0.14
CA ILE A 1016 -14.37 -42.82 0.26
C ILE A 1016 -13.89 -43.77 1.36
N GLU A 1017 -12.82 -44.51 1.08
CA GLU A 1017 -12.15 -45.40 2.08
C GLU A 1017 -11.42 -44.62 3.16
#